data_AF-A0A9D8MRI6-F1
#
_entry.id   AF-A0A9D8MRI6-F1
#
_cell.length_a   1.000
_cell.length_b   1.000
_cell.length_c   1.000
_cell.angle_alpha   90.00
_cell.angle_beta   90.00
_cell.angle_gamma   90.00
#
_symmetry.space_group_name_H-M   'P 1'
#
loop_
_entity.id
_entity.type
_entity.pdbx_description
1 polymer ?
#
loop_
_entity_poly.entity_id
_entity_poly.type
_entity_poly.pdbx_seq_one_letter_code
_entity_poly.pdbx_strand_id
1 'polypeptide(L)'
;GKAGQKLKKGLNIIDGEADKLYYILYTADTKSMTKRLEEWPEMKIHIEGGKVDGYFDASRHTDADYKKLLNAAANSTFVCKGKHSVMNIRTSVLKQTYPSKIAKAIECLDSLSVWEKDLFGICEAVANGEKAGAPYYLTGGDAFYPGYFNNPTYVDNDSPGSVAHSTEFGIHISLDASKTFLNPYISAYDESGTAHEFGHQLQSPIMLEGTTEGSNDLFSCYCRFFMGHRSSMGDPLSAMIQKYVEGEPFYWRGPNRGIIRMYYSLYLYYHQAQKNTSFYPELFKALRADRIVPYGSTTKNSGLKFVQKVCEVAQEDLTDFFTVHGFFEPATNRYLECYGDHHITNRKAEINGTKNKIAQYEKKNREIIFIEDRVEHVPPTDFIPRDGAYRSGDAVGQYGDIGQFTSYLPGACEPSDYVYYRSDSLYAMVGSGGVGFLMLDADGNIKYAANAKSICIPTSIGNDFTIYSVDADGSLHEVTYAGKGTEYVELTRVGTLKTELQNPYVIKLIVSGPMNTTDINYTKQLITTGNLQSIDLEKTTRLTSIAVQTFQNMKKLIAIKLPLTITSIGADAFSRSGLRSIVIPDKVTTIGEDAFAYCDDLTTVLLGKKVNSLSKGAFYSSPVKDVYVTPLTPPSVGSYLFSSNPTIHVYASALSKYKASAWAQYGTIVGDLTDDIVDGIQPPSISPEGESTEAFPREGLDGAFFDLMGRKVTNLKPGNIYIRNGKKFMVK
;
A
#
# COMPACT_ATOMS: atom_id res chain seq x y z
N GLY A 1 -39.52 -9.56 30.58
CA GLY A 1 -39.26 -9.43 32.03
C GLY A 1 -40.46 -8.88 32.80
N LYS A 2 -40.96 -7.68 32.48
CA LYS A 2 -42.30 -7.22 32.88
C LYS A 2 -43.06 -6.89 31.59
N ALA A 3 -44.27 -7.41 31.41
CA ALA A 3 -45.10 -7.00 30.28
C ALA A 3 -45.43 -5.51 30.47
N GLY A 4 -45.10 -4.66 29.49
CA GLY A 4 -45.52 -3.26 29.53
C GLY A 4 -47.04 -3.15 29.70
N GLN A 5 -47.52 -2.04 30.28
CA GLN A 5 -48.95 -1.84 30.44
C GLN A 5 -49.60 -1.53 29.08
N LYS A 6 -50.60 -2.32 28.70
CA LYS A 6 -51.37 -2.09 27.48
C LYS A 6 -52.30 -0.89 27.69
N LEU A 7 -52.17 0.12 26.85
CA LEU A 7 -53.04 1.28 26.85
C LEU A 7 -54.28 1.04 25.99
N LYS A 8 -55.43 1.56 26.42
CA LYS A 8 -56.67 1.64 25.63
C LYS A 8 -56.95 3.08 25.22
N LYS A 9 -57.79 3.28 24.20
CA LYS A 9 -58.27 4.61 23.83
C LYS A 9 -59.04 5.25 24.99
N GLY A 10 -58.77 6.52 25.29
CA GLY A 10 -59.39 7.27 26.38
C GLY A 10 -58.53 7.29 27.65
N LEU A 11 -59.17 7.41 28.81
CA LEU A 11 -58.48 7.49 30.10
C LEU A 11 -57.87 6.13 30.48
N ASN A 12 -56.58 6.16 30.81
CA ASN A 12 -55.85 5.06 31.42
C ASN A 12 -55.35 5.54 32.78
N ILE A 13 -55.60 4.76 33.83
CA ILE A 13 -55.07 5.02 35.17
C ILE A 13 -53.96 4.00 35.39
N ILE A 14 -52.76 4.50 35.64
CA ILE A 14 -51.54 3.71 35.76
C ILE A 14 -50.93 4.01 37.12
N ASP A 15 -50.76 2.97 37.94
CA ASP A 15 -50.01 3.09 39.18
C ASP A 15 -48.54 3.25 38.85
N GLY A 16 -48.00 4.44 39.14
CA GLY A 16 -46.62 4.76 38.86
C GLY A 16 -45.66 4.17 39.89
N GLU A 17 -44.52 3.66 39.43
CA GLU A 17 -43.36 3.37 40.27
C GLU A 17 -42.54 4.67 40.47
N ALA A 18 -42.08 4.91 41.71
CA ALA A 18 -41.18 6.03 42.02
C ALA A 18 -39.82 5.85 41.30
N ASP A 19 -39.22 6.97 40.90
CA ASP A 19 -37.88 7.03 40.29
C ASP A 19 -37.70 6.18 39.01
N LYS A 20 -38.75 6.12 38.18
CA LYS A 20 -38.73 5.47 36.85
C LYS A 20 -39.07 6.45 35.72
N LEU A 21 -38.40 6.26 34.58
CA LEU A 21 -38.76 6.88 33.30
C LEU A 21 -39.79 6.01 32.57
N TYR A 22 -40.78 6.66 31.96
CA TYR A 22 -41.82 5.99 31.17
C TYR A 22 -41.56 6.17 29.68
N TYR A 23 -41.58 5.06 28.94
CA TYR A 23 -41.47 5.04 27.48
C TYR A 23 -42.79 4.59 26.86
N ILE A 24 -43.23 5.28 25.81
CA ILE A 24 -44.37 4.84 25.00
C ILE A 24 -43.86 3.85 23.95
N LEU A 25 -44.21 2.58 24.13
CA LEU A 25 -43.92 1.54 23.14
C LEU A 25 -45.04 1.53 22.09
N TYR A 26 -44.91 2.38 21.07
CA TYR A 26 -45.78 2.31 19.89
C TYR A 26 -45.14 1.46 18.81
N THR A 27 -45.37 0.14 18.87
CA THR A 27 -44.87 -0.80 17.88
C THR A 27 -45.96 -1.16 16.89
N ALA A 28 -45.64 -1.11 15.59
CA ALA A 28 -46.49 -1.58 14.51
C ALA A 28 -46.07 -3.00 14.12
N ASP A 29 -47.04 -3.87 13.78
CA ASP A 29 -46.71 -5.16 13.18
C ASP A 29 -46.38 -4.97 11.70
N THR A 30 -45.09 -4.93 11.39
CA THR A 30 -44.59 -4.80 10.02
C THR A 30 -44.09 -6.12 9.44
N LYS A 31 -44.29 -7.26 10.13
CA LYS A 31 -43.74 -8.57 9.71
C LYS A 31 -44.22 -9.02 8.34
N SER A 32 -45.45 -8.66 7.96
CA SER A 32 -46.02 -9.00 6.65
C SER A 32 -45.63 -8.03 5.55
N MET A 33 -44.96 -6.92 5.89
CA MET A 33 -44.53 -5.88 4.94
C MET A 33 -45.67 -5.32 4.07
N THR A 34 -46.91 -5.40 4.59
CA THR A 34 -48.13 -5.00 3.86
C THR A 34 -48.53 -3.54 4.07
N LYS A 35 -47.96 -2.89 5.08
CA LYS A 35 -48.26 -1.51 5.46
C LYS A 35 -47.02 -0.78 5.97
N ARG A 36 -46.70 0.38 5.38
CA ARG A 36 -45.59 1.25 5.78
C ARG A 36 -45.90 1.97 7.09
N LEU A 37 -44.87 2.29 7.87
CA LEU A 37 -44.90 3.03 9.13
C LEU A 37 -45.64 4.37 9.01
N GLU A 38 -45.46 5.09 7.90
CA GLU A 38 -46.15 6.37 7.63
C GLU A 38 -47.68 6.23 7.49
N GLU A 39 -48.17 5.03 7.17
CA GLU A 39 -49.60 4.75 7.04
C GLU A 39 -50.24 4.44 8.41
N TRP A 40 -49.45 4.32 9.48
CA TRP A 40 -49.97 4.14 10.84
C TRP A 40 -50.31 5.49 11.46
N PRO A 41 -51.49 5.61 12.10
CA PRO A 41 -51.95 6.90 12.60
C PRO A 41 -51.08 7.39 13.75
N GLU A 42 -50.76 8.69 13.74
CA GLU A 42 -50.13 9.33 14.89
C GLU A 42 -51.04 9.20 16.14
N MET A 43 -50.48 8.74 17.25
CA MET A 43 -51.19 8.64 18.53
C MET A 43 -50.87 9.85 19.41
N LYS A 44 -51.87 10.68 19.65
CA LYS A 44 -51.78 11.78 20.63
C LYS A 44 -52.00 11.21 22.03
N ILE A 45 -51.00 11.32 22.89
CA ILE A 45 -51.04 10.86 24.29
C ILE A 45 -50.78 12.05 25.18
N HIS A 46 -51.69 12.30 26.13
CA HIS A 46 -51.51 13.27 27.21
C HIS A 46 -51.32 12.50 28.52
N ILE A 47 -50.25 12.81 29.26
CA ILE A 47 -49.94 12.19 30.54
C ILE A 47 -50.10 13.26 31.62
N GLU A 48 -50.98 13.00 32.58
CA GLU A 48 -51.20 13.83 33.77
C GLU A 48 -50.67 13.09 35.00
N GLY A 49 -49.92 13.79 35.85
CA GLY A 49 -49.25 13.22 37.04
C GLY A 49 -47.77 12.88 36.82
N GLY A 50 -47.06 12.56 37.90
CA GLY A 50 -45.62 12.34 37.91
C GLY A 50 -44.80 13.65 37.87
N LYS A 51 -43.53 13.55 37.45
CA LYS A 51 -42.61 14.69 37.27
C LYS A 51 -42.10 14.73 35.83
N VAL A 52 -42.10 15.91 35.23
CA VAL A 52 -41.53 16.13 33.89
C VAL A 52 -40.02 16.20 34.01
N ASP A 53 -39.33 15.22 33.44
CA ASP A 53 -37.85 15.21 33.38
C ASP A 53 -37.30 15.91 32.13
N GLY A 54 -38.03 15.79 31.02
CA GLY A 54 -37.59 16.24 29.70
C GLY A 54 -36.63 15.26 29.02
N TYR A 55 -36.36 15.50 27.74
CA TYR A 55 -35.35 14.77 26.96
C TYR A 55 -34.85 15.66 25.82
N PHE A 56 -33.62 15.43 25.36
CA PHE A 56 -33.09 16.10 24.19
C PHE A 56 -33.50 15.37 22.90
N ASP A 57 -33.85 16.11 21.86
CA ASP A 57 -34.27 15.58 20.56
C ASP A 57 -33.59 16.42 19.48
N ALA A 58 -32.66 15.84 18.75
CA ALA A 58 -31.85 16.55 17.76
C ALA A 58 -32.69 17.17 16.63
N SER A 59 -33.92 16.67 16.40
CA SER A 59 -34.84 17.25 15.41
C SER A 59 -35.57 18.51 15.88
N ARG A 60 -35.51 18.82 17.18
CA ARG A 60 -36.31 19.90 17.81
C ARG A 60 -35.49 20.86 18.66
N HIS A 61 -34.36 20.40 19.21
CA HIS A 61 -33.64 21.09 20.26
C HIS A 61 -32.22 21.47 19.80
N THR A 62 -31.77 22.66 20.18
CA THR A 62 -30.39 23.12 20.01
C THR A 62 -29.51 22.74 21.20
N ASP A 63 -28.19 22.90 21.12
CA ASP A 63 -27.28 22.74 22.28
C ASP A 63 -27.66 23.69 23.45
N ALA A 64 -28.21 24.86 23.16
CA ALA A 64 -28.70 25.78 24.19
C ALA A 64 -29.92 25.22 24.91
N ASP A 65 -30.82 24.54 24.19
CA ASP A 65 -31.98 23.86 24.77
C ASP A 65 -31.55 22.62 25.56
N TYR A 66 -30.62 21.84 25.02
CA TYR A 66 -29.99 20.72 25.73
C TYR A 66 -29.46 21.14 27.10
N LYS A 67 -28.68 22.24 27.16
CA LYS A 67 -28.12 22.74 28.43
C LYS A 67 -29.23 23.07 29.44
N LYS A 68 -30.34 23.67 28.99
CA LYS A 68 -31.48 23.98 29.85
C LYS A 68 -32.17 22.71 30.35
N LEU A 69 -32.44 21.78 29.44
CA LEU A 69 -33.09 20.50 29.74
C LEU A 69 -32.25 19.65 30.70
N LEU A 70 -30.95 19.51 30.45
CA LEU A 70 -30.03 18.76 31.31
C LEU A 70 -29.93 19.35 32.73
N ASN A 71 -29.95 20.68 32.84
CA ASN A 71 -29.93 21.34 34.15
C ASN A 71 -31.25 21.14 34.93
N ALA A 72 -32.37 21.07 34.22
CA ALA A 72 -33.69 20.82 34.80
C ALA A 72 -33.96 19.32 35.10
N ALA A 73 -33.21 18.41 34.48
CA ALA A 73 -33.37 16.96 34.66
C ALA A 73 -33.21 16.54 36.12
N ALA A 74 -34.19 15.77 36.60
CA ALA A 74 -34.30 15.30 37.99
C ALA A 74 -34.04 13.79 38.12
N ASN A 75 -34.11 13.02 37.04
CA ASN A 75 -33.77 11.60 37.01
C ASN A 75 -32.27 11.35 37.05
N SER A 76 -31.91 10.13 37.46
CA SER A 76 -30.53 9.65 37.52
C SER A 76 -29.92 9.44 36.13
N THR A 77 -30.75 9.30 35.08
CA THR A 77 -30.35 9.27 33.67
C THR A 77 -31.08 10.34 32.88
N PHE A 78 -30.49 10.74 31.75
CA PHE A 78 -31.05 11.73 30.84
C PHE A 78 -30.98 11.20 29.41
N VAL A 79 -32.09 11.36 28.68
CA VAL A 79 -32.25 10.80 27.34
C VAL A 79 -31.91 11.85 26.28
N CYS A 80 -31.03 11.47 25.35
CA CYS A 80 -30.70 12.23 24.15
C CYS A 80 -31.07 11.40 22.92
N LYS A 81 -31.98 11.91 22.10
CA LYS A 81 -32.48 11.23 20.90
C LYS A 81 -31.94 11.90 19.64
N GLY A 82 -31.31 11.10 18.79
CA GLY A 82 -31.00 11.43 17.40
C GLY A 82 -32.09 10.98 16.43
N LYS A 83 -31.77 11.04 15.14
CA LYS A 83 -32.63 10.53 14.07
C LYS A 83 -32.61 9.00 13.99
N HIS A 84 -31.45 8.39 14.24
CA HIS A 84 -31.22 6.94 14.11
C HIS A 84 -30.65 6.30 15.37
N SER A 85 -30.40 7.10 16.42
CA SER A 85 -29.84 6.65 17.68
C SER A 85 -30.59 7.24 18.88
N VAL A 86 -30.55 6.53 20.01
CA VAL A 86 -31.03 7.00 21.32
C VAL A 86 -29.97 6.70 22.35
N MET A 87 -29.63 7.70 23.15
CA MET A 87 -28.73 7.58 24.28
C MET A 87 -29.50 7.79 25.58
N ASN A 88 -29.30 6.89 26.55
CA ASN A 88 -29.81 7.03 27.90
C ASN A 88 -28.64 6.92 28.89
N ILE A 89 -28.08 8.08 29.26
CA ILE A 89 -26.82 8.16 29.98
C ILE A 89 -27.06 8.74 31.36
N ARG A 90 -26.32 8.29 32.38
CA ARG A 90 -26.38 8.91 33.71
C ARG A 90 -26.25 10.43 33.64
N THR A 91 -27.20 11.13 34.25
CA THR A 91 -27.29 12.60 34.22
C THR A 91 -26.03 13.24 34.80
N SER A 92 -25.45 12.63 35.83
CA SER A 92 -24.18 13.07 36.43
C SER A 92 -23.01 12.99 35.46
N VAL A 93 -22.94 11.94 34.63
CA VAL A 93 -21.90 11.76 33.62
C VAL A 93 -22.04 12.85 32.55
N LEU A 94 -23.24 13.05 32.00
CA LEU A 94 -23.48 14.10 31.01
C LEU A 94 -23.16 15.50 31.55
N LYS A 95 -23.55 15.81 32.79
CA LYS A 95 -23.20 17.09 33.45
C LYS A 95 -21.68 17.27 33.61
N GLN A 96 -20.93 16.19 33.75
CA GLN A 96 -19.47 16.24 33.86
C GLN A 96 -18.77 16.32 32.50
N THR A 97 -19.24 15.57 31.50
CA THR A 97 -18.52 15.32 30.24
C THR A 97 -19.02 16.20 29.09
N TYR A 98 -20.33 16.42 29.02
CA TYR A 98 -20.99 17.21 27.99
C TYR A 98 -21.94 18.23 28.64
N PRO A 99 -21.48 19.18 29.48
CA PRO A 99 -22.35 20.07 30.24
C PRO A 99 -23.20 21.05 29.41
N SER A 100 -22.91 21.18 28.11
CA SER A 100 -23.55 22.21 27.27
C SER A 100 -23.61 21.92 25.77
N LYS A 101 -22.92 20.89 25.27
CA LYS A 101 -22.87 20.56 23.85
C LYS A 101 -22.98 19.06 23.66
N ILE A 102 -24.04 18.59 23.00
CA ILE A 102 -24.29 17.16 22.76
C ILE A 102 -24.64 16.87 21.30
N ALA A 103 -25.07 17.88 20.54
CA ALA A 103 -25.58 17.70 19.18
C ALA A 103 -24.60 16.91 18.28
N LYS A 104 -23.31 17.28 18.30
CA LYS A 104 -22.26 16.58 17.53
C LYS A 104 -22.04 15.12 17.93
N ALA A 105 -22.19 14.80 19.22
CA ALA A 105 -22.04 13.42 19.70
C ALA A 105 -23.20 12.55 19.19
N ILE A 106 -24.44 13.07 19.26
CA ILE A 106 -25.62 12.41 18.69
C ILE A 106 -25.51 12.27 17.16
N GLU A 107 -25.09 13.33 16.47
CA GLU A 107 -24.89 13.31 15.01
C GLU A 107 -23.85 12.26 14.59
N CYS A 108 -22.76 12.12 15.35
CA CYS A 108 -21.77 11.08 15.11
C CYS A 108 -22.36 9.68 15.29
N LEU A 109 -23.11 9.42 16.36
CA LEU A 109 -23.77 8.12 16.57
C LEU A 109 -24.79 7.79 15.49
N ASP A 110 -25.58 8.79 15.06
CA ASP A 110 -26.47 8.63 13.92
C ASP A 110 -25.69 8.28 12.65
N SER A 111 -24.57 8.95 12.39
CA SER A 111 -23.72 8.71 11.22
C SER A 111 -23.13 7.30 11.23
N LEU A 112 -22.57 6.85 12.37
CA LEU A 112 -22.06 5.48 12.52
C LEU A 112 -23.18 4.46 12.26
N SER A 113 -24.35 4.65 12.88
CA SER A 113 -25.52 3.79 12.66
C SER A 113 -25.89 3.69 11.18
N VAL A 114 -25.93 4.84 10.49
CA VAL A 114 -26.30 4.92 9.07
C VAL A 114 -25.25 4.27 8.18
N TRP A 115 -23.96 4.52 8.40
CA TRP A 115 -22.89 3.95 7.59
C TRP A 115 -22.87 2.42 7.68
N GLU A 116 -22.98 1.84 8.87
CA GLU A 116 -22.96 0.38 9.00
C GLU A 116 -24.20 -0.26 8.38
N LYS A 117 -25.37 0.37 8.56
CA LYS A 117 -26.62 -0.06 7.93
C LYS A 117 -26.60 0.10 6.42
N ASP A 118 -25.86 1.07 5.89
CA ASP A 118 -25.64 1.27 4.46
C ASP A 118 -24.80 0.14 3.87
N LEU A 119 -23.66 -0.18 4.49
CA LEU A 119 -22.84 -1.34 4.10
C LEU A 119 -23.62 -2.66 4.22
N PHE A 120 -24.48 -2.78 5.23
CA PHE A 120 -25.39 -3.92 5.42
C PHE A 120 -26.54 -3.98 4.40
N GLY A 121 -26.77 -2.89 3.66
CA GLY A 121 -27.78 -2.77 2.61
C GLY A 121 -29.20 -2.51 3.11
N ILE A 122 -29.40 -1.67 4.15
CA ILE A 122 -30.73 -1.38 4.75
C ILE A 122 -31.01 0.11 5.05
N CYS A 123 -30.28 1.07 4.47
CA CYS A 123 -30.42 2.51 4.76
C CYS A 123 -31.46 3.26 3.91
N GLU A 124 -32.01 4.35 4.47
CA GLU A 124 -33.14 5.16 3.97
C GLU A 124 -32.75 6.28 2.97
N ALA A 125 -31.46 6.46 2.69
CA ALA A 125 -30.93 7.64 1.97
C ALA A 125 -31.35 7.77 0.49
N VAL A 126 -32.06 6.81 -0.07
CA VAL A 126 -32.54 6.84 -1.47
C VAL A 126 -33.92 7.54 -1.60
N ALA A 127 -34.64 7.80 -0.51
CA ALA A 127 -36.05 8.22 -0.60
C ALA A 127 -36.32 9.74 -0.66
N ASN A 128 -35.38 10.63 -0.28
CA ASN A 128 -35.72 12.04 -0.02
C ASN A 128 -34.99 13.12 -0.84
N GLY A 129 -34.23 12.77 -1.88
CA GLY A 129 -33.86 13.71 -2.96
C GLY A 129 -33.12 15.00 -2.56
N GLU A 130 -32.34 15.01 -1.48
CA GLU A 130 -31.49 16.17 -1.14
C GLU A 130 -30.16 16.13 -1.91
N LYS A 131 -29.80 17.26 -2.52
CA LYS A 131 -28.63 17.42 -3.39
C LYS A 131 -27.31 17.23 -2.60
N ALA A 132 -26.67 16.08 -2.81
CA ALA A 132 -25.27 15.85 -2.43
C ALA A 132 -24.32 16.46 -3.47
N GLY A 133 -23.69 17.59 -3.15
CA GLY A 133 -22.68 18.23 -3.98
C GLY A 133 -21.27 17.72 -3.70
N ALA A 134 -20.98 16.46 -4.04
CA ALA A 134 -19.63 15.86 -4.16
C ALA A 134 -19.75 14.50 -4.88
N PRO A 135 -18.74 14.03 -5.62
CA PRO A 135 -18.92 13.14 -6.76
C PRO A 135 -19.38 11.72 -6.39
N TYR A 136 -20.61 11.40 -6.79
CA TYR A 136 -21.17 10.10 -7.17
C TYR A 136 -20.65 8.83 -6.44
N TYR A 137 -21.32 8.46 -5.35
CA TYR A 137 -21.56 7.07 -4.98
C TYR A 137 -23.00 6.72 -5.41
N LEU A 138 -23.14 5.83 -6.40
CA LEU A 138 -24.42 5.39 -6.98
C LEU A 138 -25.30 4.76 -5.89
N THR A 139 -26.48 5.30 -5.55
CA THR A 139 -27.80 5.12 -6.20
C THR A 139 -28.18 3.67 -6.53
N GLY A 140 -28.96 3.06 -5.62
CA GLY A 140 -30.26 2.49 -5.94
C GLY A 140 -30.37 0.96 -6.06
N GLY A 141 -31.18 0.36 -5.18
CA GLY A 141 -31.74 -0.98 -5.35
C GLY A 141 -32.36 -1.52 -4.06
N ASP A 142 -33.69 -1.50 -3.96
CA ASP A 142 -34.46 -1.94 -2.79
C ASP A 142 -34.13 -3.37 -2.29
N ALA A 143 -33.90 -3.51 -0.96
CA ALA A 143 -34.18 -4.67 -0.09
C ALA A 143 -33.41 -4.52 1.26
N PHE A 144 -33.96 -4.15 2.43
CA PHE A 144 -35.29 -4.35 3.02
C PHE A 144 -35.78 -3.05 3.71
N TYR A 145 -36.76 -2.42 3.04
CA TYR A 145 -37.89 -1.67 3.59
C TYR A 145 -37.71 -0.30 4.29
N PRO A 146 -37.22 0.72 3.57
CA PRO A 146 -37.39 2.13 3.96
C PRO A 146 -38.88 2.43 4.20
N GLY A 147 -39.19 2.82 5.44
CA GLY A 147 -40.54 3.06 5.91
C GLY A 147 -41.25 1.87 6.56
N TYR A 148 -40.60 0.73 6.86
CA TYR A 148 -41.22 -0.36 7.66
C TYR A 148 -40.50 -0.67 8.98
N PHE A 149 -39.26 -0.20 9.11
CA PHE A 149 -38.48 -0.26 10.35
C PHE A 149 -37.91 1.13 10.63
N ASN A 150 -37.99 1.59 11.87
CA ASN A 150 -37.43 2.87 12.32
C ASN A 150 -36.81 2.80 13.72
N ASN A 151 -36.53 1.59 14.20
CA ASN A 151 -35.92 1.39 15.50
C ASN A 151 -34.55 2.06 15.55
N PRO A 152 -34.30 2.96 16.53
CA PRO A 152 -33.00 3.57 16.68
C PRO A 152 -32.01 2.57 17.30
N THR A 153 -30.72 2.76 17.03
CA THR A 153 -29.67 2.12 17.83
C THR A 153 -29.70 2.72 19.23
N TYR A 154 -29.82 1.87 20.26
CA TYR A 154 -29.91 2.31 21.65
C TYR A 154 -28.56 2.15 22.36
N VAL A 155 -28.15 3.16 23.12
CA VAL A 155 -26.92 3.17 23.92
C VAL A 155 -27.23 3.63 25.34
N ASP A 156 -26.79 2.87 26.34
CA ASP A 156 -26.78 3.31 27.74
C ASP A 156 -25.42 3.08 28.38
N ASN A 157 -25.23 3.62 29.59
CA ASN A 157 -24.01 3.40 30.37
C ASN A 157 -24.21 2.56 31.63
N ASP A 158 -25.03 1.51 31.53
CA ASP A 158 -25.32 0.56 32.61
C ASP A 158 -24.66 -0.80 32.41
N SER A 159 -23.42 -0.83 31.89
CA SER A 159 -22.66 -2.08 31.74
C SER A 159 -22.15 -2.61 33.10
N PRO A 160 -22.54 -3.82 33.53
CA PRO A 160 -22.04 -4.41 34.77
C PRO A 160 -20.68 -5.07 34.53
N GLY A 161 -19.60 -4.29 34.65
CA GLY A 161 -18.24 -4.83 34.76
C GLY A 161 -17.47 -5.06 33.44
N SER A 162 -18.01 -4.66 32.27
CA SER A 162 -17.26 -4.58 31.00
C SER A 162 -17.14 -3.14 30.50
N VAL A 163 -16.12 -2.85 29.68
CA VAL A 163 -15.91 -1.52 29.07
C VAL A 163 -17.08 -1.15 28.15
N ALA A 164 -17.49 -2.08 27.29
CA ALA A 164 -18.71 -2.05 26.51
C ALA A 164 -19.17 -3.50 26.23
N HIS A 165 -20.43 -3.66 25.85
CA HIS A 165 -20.94 -4.88 25.22
C HIS A 165 -22.24 -4.60 24.47
N SER A 166 -22.52 -5.44 23.48
CA SER A 166 -23.70 -5.37 22.61
C SER A 166 -24.71 -6.47 22.94
N THR A 167 -26.01 -6.15 22.99
CA THR A 167 -27.12 -7.10 23.21
C THR A 167 -28.23 -6.89 22.20
N GLU A 168 -29.22 -7.79 22.12
CA GLU A 168 -30.39 -7.65 21.23
C GLU A 168 -31.18 -6.33 21.42
N PHE A 169 -30.99 -5.62 22.54
CA PHE A 169 -31.72 -4.39 22.88
C PHE A 169 -30.89 -3.10 22.74
N GLY A 170 -29.58 -3.21 22.54
CA GLY A 170 -28.69 -2.07 22.41
C GLY A 170 -27.30 -2.32 22.96
N ILE A 171 -26.56 -1.23 23.13
CA ILE A 171 -25.16 -1.23 23.55
C ILE A 171 -25.06 -0.63 24.94
N HIS A 172 -24.32 -1.31 25.80
CA HIS A 172 -24.16 -0.94 27.19
C HIS A 172 -22.70 -0.66 27.44
N ILE A 173 -22.38 0.57 27.86
CA ILE A 173 -21.01 1.00 28.13
C ILE A 173 -20.78 1.21 29.62
N SER A 174 -19.52 1.18 30.05
CA SER A 174 -19.19 1.55 31.43
C SER A 174 -19.29 3.07 31.62
N LEU A 175 -19.35 3.49 32.89
CA LEU A 175 -19.30 4.91 33.24
C LEU A 175 -18.01 5.57 32.76
N ASP A 176 -16.89 4.85 32.86
CA ASP A 176 -15.58 5.34 32.44
C ASP A 176 -15.46 5.43 30.92
N ALA A 177 -16.03 4.46 30.20
CA ALA A 177 -16.05 4.41 28.74
C ALA A 177 -16.92 5.51 28.11
N SER A 178 -17.88 6.07 28.88
CA SER A 178 -18.82 7.09 28.40
C SER A 178 -18.14 8.32 27.79
N LYS A 179 -16.94 8.71 28.26
CA LYS A 179 -16.21 9.83 27.65
C LYS A 179 -15.72 9.50 26.25
N THR A 180 -15.20 8.30 26.05
CA THR A 180 -14.59 7.86 24.80
C THR A 180 -15.64 7.49 23.76
N PHE A 181 -16.64 6.70 24.16
CA PHE A 181 -17.73 6.25 23.26
C PHE A 181 -18.59 7.38 22.73
N LEU A 182 -18.79 8.42 23.53
CA LEU A 182 -19.62 9.57 23.13
C LEU A 182 -18.80 10.66 22.44
N ASN A 183 -17.48 10.51 22.35
CA ASN A 183 -16.63 11.50 21.71
C ASN A 183 -16.69 11.33 20.19
N PRO A 184 -17.22 12.30 19.43
CA PRO A 184 -17.34 12.19 17.98
C PRO A 184 -15.98 12.15 17.26
N TYR A 185 -14.88 12.39 17.99
CA TYR A 185 -13.51 12.32 17.49
C TYR A 185 -12.74 11.11 18.02
N ILE A 186 -13.39 10.15 18.70
CA ILE A 186 -12.75 8.91 19.18
C ILE A 186 -13.66 7.68 19.00
N SER A 187 -14.97 7.85 18.88
CA SER A 187 -15.97 6.77 18.86
C SER A 187 -15.72 5.65 17.83
N ALA A 188 -15.11 5.94 16.67
CA ALA A 188 -14.75 4.90 15.68
C ALA A 188 -13.27 4.44 15.71
N TYR A 189 -12.44 4.99 16.60
CA TYR A 189 -10.99 4.78 16.57
C TYR A 189 -10.53 3.50 17.26
N ASP A 190 -11.29 3.02 18.22
CA ASP A 190 -10.90 1.90 19.09
C ASP A 190 -11.39 0.56 18.50
N GLU A 191 -10.55 -0.47 18.57
CA GLU A 191 -10.87 -1.87 18.19
C GLU A 191 -11.97 -2.44 19.09
N SER A 192 -12.27 -1.80 20.22
CA SER A 192 -13.44 -2.09 21.06
C SER A 192 -14.33 -0.84 21.24
N GLY A 193 -14.33 0.03 20.23
CA GLY A 193 -15.04 1.32 20.24
C GLY A 193 -16.52 1.21 19.84
N THR A 194 -17.14 2.36 19.62
CA THR A 194 -18.58 2.44 19.33
C THR A 194 -18.96 1.74 18.03
N ALA A 195 -18.18 1.90 16.96
CA ALA A 195 -18.44 1.23 15.69
C ALA A 195 -18.31 -0.31 15.80
N HIS A 196 -17.37 -0.79 16.61
CA HIS A 196 -17.22 -2.23 16.87
C HIS A 196 -18.47 -2.83 17.52
N GLU A 197 -18.99 -2.18 18.54
CA GLU A 197 -20.18 -2.62 19.27
C GLU A 197 -21.47 -2.52 18.44
N PHE A 198 -21.56 -1.52 17.56
CA PHE A 198 -22.64 -1.42 16.57
C PHE A 198 -22.55 -2.58 15.57
N GLY A 199 -21.35 -2.90 15.09
CA GLY A 199 -21.12 -3.99 14.17
C GLY A 199 -21.60 -5.36 14.68
N HIS A 200 -21.54 -5.62 15.99
CA HIS A 200 -22.10 -6.83 16.60
C HIS A 200 -23.60 -7.01 16.34
N GLN A 201 -24.36 -5.91 16.23
CA GLN A 201 -25.80 -5.94 15.92
C GLN A 201 -26.08 -6.42 14.49
N LEU A 202 -25.10 -6.31 13.59
CA LEU A 202 -25.27 -6.52 12.15
C LEU A 202 -24.49 -7.73 11.62
N GLN A 203 -23.44 -8.19 12.32
CA GLN A 203 -22.50 -9.16 11.77
C GLN A 203 -23.06 -10.57 11.52
N SER A 204 -24.23 -10.93 12.07
CA SER A 204 -24.71 -12.31 12.05
C SER A 204 -24.67 -13.01 10.68
N PRO A 205 -24.94 -12.37 9.52
CA PRO A 205 -24.88 -13.06 8.22
C PRO A 205 -23.46 -13.43 7.76
N ILE A 206 -22.43 -12.71 8.23
CA ILE A 206 -21.02 -12.94 7.87
C ILE A 206 -20.23 -13.59 8.99
N MET A 207 -20.84 -13.82 10.16
CA MET A 207 -20.18 -14.44 11.30
C MET A 207 -19.92 -15.92 11.03
N LEU A 208 -18.65 -16.31 11.06
CA LEU A 208 -18.16 -17.68 10.97
C LEU A 208 -17.68 -18.18 12.35
N GLU A 209 -17.46 -19.49 12.49
CA GLU A 209 -16.99 -20.10 13.74
C GLU A 209 -15.70 -19.43 14.23
N GLY A 210 -15.70 -18.93 15.48
CA GLY A 210 -14.53 -18.28 16.09
C GLY A 210 -14.20 -16.88 15.56
N THR A 211 -15.12 -16.23 14.83
CA THR A 211 -14.89 -14.90 14.22
C THR A 211 -15.76 -13.78 14.80
N THR A 212 -16.40 -14.01 15.95
CA THR A 212 -17.35 -13.07 16.58
C THR A 212 -16.75 -11.69 16.82
N GLU A 213 -15.49 -11.62 17.26
CA GLU A 213 -14.81 -10.34 17.57
C GLU A 213 -14.05 -9.74 16.39
N GLY A 214 -14.03 -10.40 15.23
CA GLY A 214 -13.28 -9.97 14.05
C GLY A 214 -14.13 -9.70 12.81
N SER A 215 -15.33 -10.27 12.72
CA SER A 215 -16.22 -10.07 11.55
C SER A 215 -17.00 -8.77 11.61
N ASN A 216 -17.37 -8.30 12.80
CA ASN A 216 -17.99 -6.97 13.01
C ASN A 216 -17.01 -5.84 12.67
N ASP A 217 -15.72 -6.08 12.77
CA ASP A 217 -14.70 -5.07 12.51
C ASP A 217 -14.59 -4.64 11.04
N LEU A 218 -15.24 -5.34 10.11
CA LEU A 218 -15.54 -4.80 8.77
C LEU A 218 -16.25 -3.44 8.87
N PHE A 219 -17.27 -3.35 9.72
CA PHE A 219 -18.04 -2.14 9.95
C PHE A 219 -17.19 -1.07 10.65
N SER A 220 -16.37 -1.47 11.62
CA SER A 220 -15.40 -0.57 12.26
C SER A 220 -14.46 0.07 11.24
N CYS A 221 -13.84 -0.71 10.35
CA CYS A 221 -12.96 -0.18 9.31
C CYS A 221 -13.70 0.69 8.29
N TYR A 222 -14.94 0.32 7.93
CA TYR A 222 -15.80 1.16 7.09
C TYR A 222 -16.04 2.54 7.73
N CYS A 223 -16.49 2.58 8.98
CA CYS A 223 -16.70 3.82 9.73
C CYS A 223 -15.42 4.66 9.86
N ARG A 224 -14.27 4.03 10.15
CA ARG A 224 -12.98 4.72 10.23
C ARG A 224 -12.61 5.42 8.92
N PHE A 225 -12.88 4.77 7.78
CA PHE A 225 -12.63 5.35 6.46
C PHE A 225 -13.45 6.64 6.27
N PHE A 226 -14.76 6.63 6.54
CA PHE A 226 -15.61 7.82 6.41
C PHE A 226 -15.29 8.93 7.41
N MET A 227 -14.71 8.58 8.56
CA MET A 227 -14.22 9.56 9.52
C MET A 227 -12.87 10.18 9.13
N GLY A 228 -12.32 9.84 7.96
CA GLY A 228 -11.08 10.43 7.43
C GLY A 228 -9.83 9.98 8.19
N HIS A 229 -9.85 8.79 8.80
CA HIS A 229 -8.70 8.25 9.52
C HIS A 229 -7.63 7.70 8.59
N ARG A 230 -6.39 7.65 9.11
CA ARG A 230 -5.16 7.42 8.35
C ARG A 230 -4.92 5.96 7.93
N SER A 231 -5.74 5.00 8.39
CA SER A 231 -5.57 3.57 8.09
C SER A 231 -6.66 2.67 8.68
N SER A 232 -6.96 1.56 7.99
CA SER A 232 -7.72 0.43 8.52
C SER A 232 -7.02 -0.30 9.69
N MET A 233 -7.79 -1.11 10.40
CA MET A 233 -7.29 -2.05 11.40
C MET A 233 -6.91 -3.39 10.74
N GLY A 234 -6.25 -4.26 11.52
CA GLY A 234 -5.87 -5.61 11.09
C GLY A 234 -4.38 -5.79 10.82
N ASP A 235 -3.94 -7.05 10.81
CA ASP A 235 -2.55 -7.44 10.57
C ASP A 235 -2.11 -7.10 9.13
N PRO A 236 -0.80 -6.94 8.88
CA PRO A 236 -0.28 -6.81 7.52
C PRO A 236 -0.49 -8.08 6.70
N LEU A 237 -0.55 -7.94 5.37
CA LEU A 237 -0.68 -9.08 4.44
C LEU A 237 0.41 -10.13 4.66
N SER A 238 1.63 -9.71 4.96
CA SER A 238 2.77 -10.59 5.25
C SER A 238 2.49 -11.58 6.39
N ALA A 239 1.77 -11.17 7.44
CA ALA A 239 1.37 -12.05 8.53
C ALA A 239 0.35 -13.11 8.06
N MET A 240 -0.56 -12.74 7.14
CA MET A 240 -1.54 -13.67 6.58
C MET A 240 -0.91 -14.68 5.64
N ILE A 241 0.06 -14.25 4.83
CA ILE A 241 0.84 -15.13 3.96
C ILE A 241 1.69 -16.09 4.79
N GLN A 242 2.34 -15.61 5.86
CA GLN A 242 3.17 -16.46 6.71
C GLN A 242 2.36 -17.63 7.30
N LYS A 243 1.15 -17.34 7.80
CA LYS A 243 0.22 -18.37 8.31
C LYS A 243 -0.20 -19.36 7.21
N TYR A 244 -0.39 -18.89 5.97
CA TYR A 244 -0.65 -19.78 4.84
C TYR A 244 0.53 -20.71 4.55
N VAL A 245 1.76 -20.19 4.54
CA VAL A 245 2.99 -20.98 4.34
C VAL A 245 3.16 -22.05 5.42
N GLU A 246 2.73 -21.75 6.64
CA GLU A 246 2.75 -22.67 7.78
C GLU A 246 1.63 -23.73 7.73
N GLY A 247 0.76 -23.67 6.71
CA GLY A 247 -0.39 -24.56 6.57
C GLY A 247 -1.50 -24.28 7.58
N GLU A 248 -1.57 -23.05 8.10
CA GLU A 248 -2.56 -22.65 9.09
C GLU A 248 -3.90 -22.28 8.41
N PRO A 249 -4.98 -23.06 8.66
CA PRO A 249 -6.33 -22.74 8.24
C PRO A 249 -6.83 -21.42 8.85
N PHE A 250 -7.76 -20.79 8.14
CA PHE A 250 -8.35 -19.50 8.48
C PHE A 250 -8.75 -19.37 9.95
N TYR A 251 -9.42 -20.38 10.50
CA TYR A 251 -9.98 -20.33 11.86
C TYR A 251 -8.95 -20.47 12.98
N TRP A 252 -7.70 -20.83 12.67
CA TRP A 252 -6.64 -20.95 13.67
C TRP A 252 -5.91 -19.62 13.89
N ARG A 253 -6.16 -18.64 13.03
CA ARG A 253 -5.44 -17.37 12.97
C ARG A 253 -5.78 -16.36 14.08
N GLY A 254 -6.64 -16.73 15.05
CA GLY A 254 -7.04 -15.92 16.20
C GLY A 254 -8.13 -14.88 15.90
N PRO A 255 -8.88 -14.41 16.91
CA PRO A 255 -10.21 -13.82 16.70
C PRO A 255 -10.26 -12.41 16.09
N ASN A 256 -9.17 -11.62 16.08
CA ASN A 256 -9.33 -10.16 15.87
C ASN A 256 -8.60 -9.64 14.60
N ARG A 257 -7.27 -9.73 14.53
CA ARG A 257 -6.52 -8.90 13.54
C ARG A 257 -6.26 -9.53 12.19
N GLY A 258 -6.18 -10.86 12.08
CA GLY A 258 -6.04 -11.54 10.78
C GLY A 258 -7.37 -11.71 10.04
N ILE A 259 -8.46 -11.90 10.78
CA ILE A 259 -9.80 -12.18 10.23
C ILE A 259 -10.38 -10.97 9.50
N ILE A 260 -10.30 -9.79 10.13
CA ILE A 260 -10.76 -8.52 9.54
C ILE A 260 -10.14 -8.27 8.17
N ARG A 261 -8.89 -8.70 7.97
CA ARG A 261 -8.14 -8.41 6.74
C ARG A 261 -8.83 -9.00 5.51
N MET A 262 -9.39 -10.20 5.63
CA MET A 262 -10.12 -10.85 4.54
C MET A 262 -11.36 -10.05 4.14
N TYR A 263 -12.21 -9.68 5.11
CA TYR A 263 -13.40 -8.88 4.83
C TYR A 263 -13.02 -7.51 4.26
N TYR A 264 -12.05 -6.82 4.88
CA TYR A 264 -11.73 -5.47 4.46
C TYR A 264 -11.01 -5.41 3.11
N SER A 265 -10.21 -6.41 2.71
CA SER A 265 -9.65 -6.42 1.34
C SER A 265 -10.70 -6.69 0.26
N LEU A 266 -11.76 -7.46 0.53
CA LEU A 266 -12.94 -7.50 -0.35
C LEU A 266 -13.61 -6.12 -0.46
N TYR A 267 -13.71 -5.38 0.65
CA TYR A 267 -14.27 -4.02 0.63
C TYR A 267 -13.40 -3.07 -0.20
N LEU A 268 -12.09 -3.05 0.04
CA LEU A 268 -11.16 -2.22 -0.73
C LEU A 268 -11.24 -2.54 -2.22
N TYR A 269 -11.31 -3.83 -2.58
CA TYR A 269 -11.30 -4.24 -3.98
C TYR A 269 -12.62 -3.91 -4.68
N TYR A 270 -13.75 -4.31 -4.12
CA TYR A 270 -15.02 -4.09 -4.80
C TYR A 270 -15.51 -2.64 -4.71
N HIS A 271 -15.38 -2.02 -3.54
CA HIS A 271 -15.91 -0.67 -3.31
C HIS A 271 -14.89 0.40 -3.65
N GLN A 272 -13.72 0.38 -3.01
CA GLN A 272 -12.76 1.48 -3.14
C GLN A 272 -12.03 1.47 -4.48
N ALA A 273 -11.69 0.30 -5.02
CA ALA A 273 -11.15 0.16 -6.37
C ALA A 273 -12.25 0.11 -7.46
N GLN A 274 -13.51 0.31 -7.08
CA GLN A 274 -14.66 0.46 -7.98
C GLN A 274 -14.90 -0.72 -8.92
N LYS A 275 -14.60 -1.95 -8.48
CA LYS A 275 -14.89 -3.16 -9.26
C LYS A 275 -16.36 -3.57 -9.19
N ASN A 276 -16.99 -3.43 -8.01
CA ASN A 276 -18.43 -3.58 -7.79
C ASN A 276 -18.87 -2.87 -6.49
N THR A 277 -19.33 -1.62 -6.60
CA THR A 277 -19.72 -0.81 -5.42
C THR A 277 -20.98 -1.31 -4.71
N SER A 278 -21.69 -2.31 -5.24
CA SER A 278 -22.88 -2.90 -4.63
C SER A 278 -22.60 -4.25 -3.95
N PHE A 279 -21.36 -4.74 -4.03
CA PHE A 279 -20.97 -6.09 -3.60
C PHE A 279 -21.39 -6.46 -2.18
N TYR A 280 -21.11 -5.59 -1.18
CA TYR A 280 -21.42 -5.92 0.22
C TYR A 280 -22.92 -5.90 0.51
N PRO A 281 -23.67 -4.86 0.12
CA PRO A 281 -25.13 -4.87 0.20
C PRO A 281 -25.77 -6.11 -0.44
N GLU A 282 -25.30 -6.52 -1.62
CA GLU A 282 -25.77 -7.72 -2.31
C GLU A 282 -25.39 -9.01 -1.58
N LEU A 283 -24.16 -9.09 -1.06
CA LEU A 283 -23.67 -10.21 -0.28
C LEU A 283 -24.49 -10.39 1.01
N PHE A 284 -24.71 -9.31 1.75
CA PHE A 284 -25.55 -9.34 2.95
C PHE A 284 -26.99 -9.72 2.63
N LYS A 285 -27.56 -9.23 1.52
CA LYS A 285 -28.90 -9.65 1.05
C LYS A 285 -28.93 -11.15 0.78
N ALA A 286 -27.92 -11.69 0.08
CA ALA A 286 -27.84 -13.10 -0.25
C ALA A 286 -27.64 -13.98 0.99
N LEU A 287 -26.80 -13.56 1.93
CA LEU A 287 -26.55 -14.26 3.20
C LEU A 287 -27.72 -14.17 4.19
N ARG A 288 -28.60 -13.16 4.08
CA ARG A 288 -29.87 -13.13 4.83
C ARG A 288 -30.89 -14.13 4.27
N ALA A 289 -30.92 -14.31 2.95
CA ALA A 289 -31.81 -15.26 2.28
C ALA A 289 -31.36 -16.71 2.48
N ASP A 290 -30.05 -16.95 2.46
CA ASP A 290 -29.41 -18.26 2.65
C ASP A 290 -28.46 -18.20 3.85
N ARG A 291 -29.05 -18.22 5.05
CA ARG A 291 -28.33 -17.96 6.30
C ARG A 291 -27.30 -19.04 6.60
N ILE A 292 -26.05 -18.61 6.70
CA ILE A 292 -24.97 -19.40 7.30
C ILE A 292 -25.12 -19.31 8.82
N VAL A 293 -25.33 -20.44 9.46
CA VAL A 293 -25.43 -20.54 10.92
C VAL A 293 -24.13 -21.16 11.43
N PRO A 294 -23.26 -20.40 12.11
CA PRO A 294 -21.97 -20.92 12.58
C PRO A 294 -22.09 -21.82 13.82
N TYR A 295 -23.21 -21.76 14.56
CA TYR A 295 -23.36 -22.43 15.86
C TYR A 295 -24.38 -23.58 15.85
N GLY A 296 -23.98 -24.76 16.33
CA GLY A 296 -24.86 -25.94 16.53
C GLY A 296 -24.21 -27.29 16.25
N SER A 297 -24.83 -28.40 16.68
CA SER A 297 -24.27 -29.77 16.60
C SER A 297 -24.09 -30.35 15.17
N THR A 298 -24.43 -29.57 14.13
CA THR A 298 -24.39 -29.97 12.72
C THR A 298 -23.71 -28.94 11.80
N THR A 299 -23.12 -27.86 12.34
CA THR A 299 -22.52 -26.79 11.54
C THR A 299 -21.18 -27.25 10.96
N LYS A 300 -21.23 -27.73 9.72
CA LYS A 300 -20.04 -28.11 8.93
C LYS A 300 -19.87 -27.12 7.78
N ASN A 301 -18.62 -26.72 7.55
CA ASN A 301 -18.20 -25.99 6.35
C ASN A 301 -18.75 -24.55 6.20
N SER A 302 -19.10 -23.83 7.28
CA SER A 302 -19.67 -22.49 7.17
C SER A 302 -18.77 -21.51 6.40
N GLY A 303 -17.45 -21.53 6.63
CA GLY A 303 -16.53 -20.73 5.82
C GLY A 303 -16.45 -21.16 4.36
N LEU A 304 -16.57 -22.46 4.03
CA LEU A 304 -16.62 -22.88 2.61
C LEU A 304 -17.91 -22.43 1.94
N LYS A 305 -19.05 -22.46 2.65
CA LYS A 305 -20.32 -21.90 2.16
C LYS A 305 -20.23 -20.39 1.97
N PHE A 306 -19.56 -19.69 2.88
CA PHE A 306 -19.30 -18.26 2.76
C PHE A 306 -18.46 -17.95 1.52
N VAL A 307 -17.35 -18.67 1.32
CA VAL A 307 -16.52 -18.56 0.11
C VAL A 307 -17.35 -18.78 -1.16
N GLN A 308 -18.17 -19.84 -1.18
CA GLN A 308 -19.05 -20.13 -2.32
C GLN A 308 -20.02 -18.95 -2.57
N LYS A 309 -20.62 -18.40 -1.51
CA LYS A 309 -21.57 -17.28 -1.62
C LYS A 309 -20.91 -15.99 -2.07
N VAL A 310 -19.69 -15.72 -1.59
CA VAL A 310 -18.89 -14.57 -2.06
C VAL A 310 -18.60 -14.68 -3.55
N CYS A 311 -18.12 -15.83 -4.02
CA CYS A 311 -17.84 -16.05 -5.44
C CYS A 311 -19.13 -15.96 -6.29
N GLU A 312 -20.24 -16.49 -5.78
CA GLU A 312 -21.56 -16.37 -6.42
C GLU A 312 -22.03 -14.91 -6.54
N VAL A 313 -21.89 -14.09 -5.50
CA VAL A 313 -22.31 -12.68 -5.55
C VAL A 313 -21.36 -11.85 -6.41
N ALA A 314 -20.06 -12.11 -6.34
CA ALA A 314 -19.07 -11.46 -7.18
C ALA A 314 -19.17 -11.86 -8.66
N GLN A 315 -19.70 -13.06 -8.96
CA GLN A 315 -19.57 -13.72 -10.26
C GLN A 315 -18.10 -13.96 -10.67
N GLU A 316 -17.24 -14.22 -9.68
CA GLU A 316 -15.79 -14.35 -9.83
C GLU A 316 -15.27 -15.56 -9.05
N ASP A 317 -14.30 -16.29 -9.60
CA ASP A 317 -13.58 -17.33 -8.88
C ASP A 317 -12.40 -16.71 -8.10
N LEU A 318 -12.60 -16.56 -6.79
CA LEU A 318 -11.63 -16.02 -5.83
C LEU A 318 -10.83 -17.11 -5.09
N THR A 319 -10.65 -18.29 -5.70
CA THR A 319 -9.94 -19.42 -5.08
C THR A 319 -8.58 -19.02 -4.53
N ASP A 320 -7.81 -18.21 -5.28
CA ASP A 320 -6.44 -17.86 -4.93
C ASP A 320 -6.40 -16.88 -3.73
N PHE A 321 -7.34 -15.94 -3.66
CA PHE A 321 -7.53 -15.06 -2.50
C PHE A 321 -7.85 -15.86 -1.23
N PHE A 322 -8.84 -16.75 -1.30
CA PHE A 322 -9.24 -17.56 -0.15
C PHE A 322 -8.22 -18.64 0.23
N THR A 323 -7.35 -19.06 -0.70
CA THR A 323 -6.19 -19.91 -0.44
C THR A 323 -5.22 -19.21 0.51
N VAL A 324 -4.81 -17.98 0.17
CA VAL A 324 -3.91 -17.17 1.02
C VAL A 324 -4.51 -16.89 2.41
N HIS A 325 -5.84 -16.73 2.49
CA HIS A 325 -6.53 -16.57 3.77
C HIS A 325 -6.74 -17.89 4.53
N GLY A 326 -6.37 -19.06 3.97
CA GLY A 326 -6.36 -20.35 4.66
C GLY A 326 -7.70 -21.08 4.68
N PHE A 327 -8.65 -20.74 3.81
CA PHE A 327 -9.97 -21.42 3.78
C PHE A 327 -9.90 -22.85 3.21
N PHE A 328 -8.85 -23.15 2.45
CA PHE A 328 -8.67 -24.44 1.79
C PHE A 328 -7.63 -25.35 2.45
N GLU A 329 -7.17 -24.98 3.65
CA GLU A 329 -6.40 -25.89 4.49
C GLU A 329 -7.35 -26.86 5.23
N PRO A 330 -7.11 -28.18 5.19
CA PRO A 330 -7.91 -29.13 5.93
C PRO A 330 -7.88 -28.85 7.44
N ALA A 331 -9.05 -28.88 8.07
CA ALA A 331 -9.19 -28.71 9.51
C ALA A 331 -10.03 -29.86 10.08
N THR A 332 -9.56 -30.51 11.14
CA THR A 332 -10.29 -31.62 11.78
C THR A 332 -10.37 -31.47 13.28
N ASN A 333 -11.61 -31.43 13.79
CA ASN A 333 -11.97 -31.62 15.20
C ASN A 333 -11.19 -30.73 16.19
N ARG A 334 -10.94 -29.47 15.82
CA ARG A 334 -10.38 -28.50 16.75
C ARG A 334 -11.49 -27.80 17.52
N TYR A 335 -11.26 -27.70 18.82
CA TYR A 335 -12.02 -26.91 19.77
C TYR A 335 -11.66 -25.43 19.63
N LEU A 336 -12.65 -24.59 19.38
CA LEU A 336 -12.51 -23.13 19.48
C LEU A 336 -13.48 -22.64 20.54
N GLU A 337 -12.94 -22.07 21.62
CA GLU A 337 -13.72 -21.42 22.65
C GLU A 337 -13.89 -19.94 22.28
N CYS A 338 -15.07 -19.61 21.75
CA CYS A 338 -15.47 -18.22 21.46
C CYS A 338 -16.98 -18.12 21.67
N TYR A 339 -17.39 -17.72 22.86
CA TYR A 339 -18.81 -17.67 23.28
C TYR A 339 -19.55 -19.02 23.13
N GLY A 340 -18.82 -20.13 23.30
CA GLY A 340 -19.35 -21.49 23.19
C GLY A 340 -18.36 -22.47 22.56
N ASP A 341 -18.73 -23.75 22.57
CA ASP A 341 -17.93 -24.85 22.04
C ASP A 341 -18.19 -25.04 20.54
N HIS A 342 -17.16 -24.81 19.71
CA HIS A 342 -17.28 -24.96 18.25
C HIS A 342 -16.36 -26.06 17.72
N HIS A 343 -16.91 -26.93 16.88
CA HIS A 343 -16.17 -28.00 16.21
C HIS A 343 -16.05 -27.72 14.72
N ILE A 344 -14.83 -27.39 14.27
CA ILE A 344 -14.57 -27.17 12.85
C ILE A 344 -14.10 -28.45 12.18
N THR A 345 -14.76 -28.81 11.08
CA THR A 345 -14.33 -29.88 10.18
C THR A 345 -14.47 -29.43 8.73
N ASN A 346 -13.33 -29.29 8.04
CA ASN A 346 -13.23 -29.06 6.60
C ASN A 346 -12.39 -30.20 6.01
N ARG A 347 -13.03 -31.17 5.35
CA ARG A 347 -12.34 -32.30 4.71
C ARG A 347 -11.90 -31.92 3.29
N LYS A 348 -10.84 -32.57 2.80
CA LYS A 348 -10.37 -32.41 1.41
C LYS A 348 -11.49 -32.57 0.37
N ALA A 349 -12.43 -33.50 0.57
CA ALA A 349 -13.57 -33.70 -0.33
C ALA A 349 -14.52 -32.48 -0.37
N GLU A 350 -14.75 -31.82 0.76
CA GLU A 350 -15.62 -30.64 0.88
C GLU A 350 -14.93 -29.40 0.26
N ILE A 351 -13.63 -29.27 0.49
CA ILE A 351 -12.78 -28.25 -0.14
C ILE A 351 -12.82 -28.41 -1.67
N ASN A 352 -12.54 -29.61 -2.18
CA ASN A 352 -12.55 -29.88 -3.63
C ASN A 352 -13.96 -29.67 -4.22
N GLY A 353 -15.01 -30.10 -3.52
CA GLY A 353 -16.39 -29.86 -3.93
C GLY A 353 -16.73 -28.37 -4.02
N THR A 354 -16.17 -27.55 -3.13
CA THR A 354 -16.34 -26.08 -3.17
C THR A 354 -15.56 -25.49 -4.34
N LYS A 355 -14.29 -25.86 -4.54
CA LYS A 355 -13.45 -25.44 -5.67
C LYS A 355 -14.11 -25.76 -7.03
N ASN A 356 -14.69 -26.96 -7.16
CA ASN A 356 -15.39 -27.35 -8.39
C ASN A 356 -16.64 -26.50 -8.68
N LYS A 357 -17.36 -26.05 -7.65
CA LYS A 357 -18.52 -25.18 -7.82
C LYS A 357 -18.14 -23.75 -8.19
N ILE A 358 -17.04 -23.24 -7.66
CA ILE A 358 -16.59 -21.86 -7.96
C ILE A 358 -15.86 -21.76 -9.30
N ALA A 359 -15.24 -22.84 -9.78
CA ALA A 359 -14.55 -22.89 -11.07
C ALA A 359 -15.45 -22.61 -12.31
N GLN A 360 -16.76 -22.49 -12.13
CA GLN A 360 -17.67 -22.05 -13.19
C GLN A 360 -17.60 -20.55 -13.49
N TYR A 361 -17.08 -19.75 -12.54
CA TYR A 361 -16.93 -18.30 -12.68
C TYR A 361 -15.59 -17.97 -13.35
N GLU A 362 -15.48 -16.77 -13.91
CA GLU A 362 -14.19 -16.27 -14.41
C GLU A 362 -13.20 -16.22 -13.25
N LYS A 363 -12.08 -16.93 -13.39
CA LYS A 363 -11.00 -16.85 -12.41
C LYS A 363 -10.42 -15.45 -12.47
N LYS A 364 -10.81 -14.63 -11.50
CA LYS A 364 -10.22 -13.32 -11.38
C LYS A 364 -8.78 -13.43 -10.95
N ASN A 365 -8.06 -12.44 -11.43
CA ASN A 365 -6.65 -12.38 -11.32
C ASN A 365 -6.25 -12.17 -9.84
N ARG A 366 -4.97 -12.42 -9.59
CA ARG A 366 -4.43 -12.61 -8.24
C ARG A 366 -4.12 -11.30 -7.53
N GLU A 367 -4.48 -10.16 -8.13
CA GLU A 367 -4.18 -8.82 -7.65
C GLU A 367 -4.89 -8.49 -6.34
N ILE A 368 -6.11 -8.99 -6.12
CA ILE A 368 -6.86 -8.74 -4.88
C ILE A 368 -6.09 -9.21 -3.62
N ILE A 369 -5.17 -10.17 -3.76
CA ILE A 369 -4.31 -10.64 -2.67
C ILE A 369 -3.48 -9.49 -2.10
N PHE A 370 -3.08 -8.53 -2.93
CA PHE A 370 -2.11 -7.49 -2.57
C PHE A 370 -2.72 -6.15 -2.20
N ILE A 371 -4.04 -5.98 -2.35
CA ILE A 371 -4.69 -4.69 -2.14
C ILE A 371 -4.54 -4.23 -0.69
N GLU A 372 -4.16 -2.97 -0.50
CA GLU A 372 -3.92 -2.36 0.80
C GLU A 372 -4.22 -0.86 0.84
N ASP A 373 -4.64 -0.32 1.98
CA ASP A 373 -4.93 1.12 2.18
C ASP A 373 -3.85 1.85 2.99
N ARG A 374 -2.83 1.11 3.42
CA ARG A 374 -1.80 1.52 4.39
C ARG A 374 -0.37 1.53 3.83
N VAL A 375 -0.23 1.30 2.52
CA VAL A 375 1.07 1.31 1.83
C VAL A 375 1.56 2.75 1.67
N GLU A 376 0.68 3.66 1.26
CA GLU A 376 0.99 5.08 1.11
C GLU A 376 0.31 5.93 2.19
N HIS A 377 0.94 7.04 2.57
CA HIS A 377 0.30 8.04 3.41
C HIS A 377 -0.75 8.81 2.61
N VAL A 378 -2.04 8.51 2.84
CA VAL A 378 -3.12 9.38 2.37
C VAL A 378 -3.16 10.61 3.29
N PRO A 379 -2.98 11.84 2.77
CA PRO A 379 -3.16 13.04 3.58
C PRO A 379 -4.62 13.12 4.05
N PRO A 380 -4.88 13.44 5.33
CA PRO A 380 -6.24 13.47 5.85
C PRO A 380 -7.10 14.49 5.10
N THR A 381 -8.30 14.06 4.69
CA THR A 381 -9.35 14.98 4.25
C THR A 381 -9.97 15.62 5.49
N ASP A 382 -9.56 16.86 5.77
CA ASP A 382 -10.19 17.80 6.70
C ASP A 382 -10.76 17.24 8.02
N PHE A 383 -9.91 16.81 8.97
CA PHE A 383 -10.22 16.94 10.40
C PHE A 383 -8.96 16.96 11.30
N ILE A 384 -9.01 17.81 12.33
CA ILE A 384 -7.89 18.20 13.21
C ILE A 384 -7.40 17.01 14.07
N PRO A 385 -6.09 16.66 14.08
CA PRO A 385 -5.56 15.69 15.03
C PRO A 385 -5.41 16.33 16.42
N ARG A 386 -5.76 15.61 17.49
CA ARG A 386 -5.15 15.86 18.80
C ARG A 386 -4.04 14.85 19.05
N ASP A 387 -2.93 15.41 19.51
CA ASP A 387 -1.75 14.73 20.02
C ASP A 387 -2.09 13.67 21.07
N GLY A 388 -1.44 12.51 20.92
CA GLY A 388 -1.16 11.57 22.01
C GLY A 388 -2.27 10.60 22.36
N ALA A 389 -2.29 9.43 21.71
CA ALA A 389 -2.04 8.13 22.34
C ALA A 389 -2.43 6.97 21.40
N TYR A 390 -1.45 6.11 21.08
CA TYR A 390 -1.49 4.87 20.27
C TYR A 390 -2.09 5.01 18.86
N ARG A 391 -1.30 5.28 17.81
CA ARG A 391 -0.24 4.41 17.30
C ARG A 391 1.01 5.21 16.96
N SER A 392 1.97 5.26 17.88
CA SER A 392 3.35 5.56 17.50
C SER A 392 3.86 4.38 16.66
N GLY A 393 3.96 4.55 15.34
CA GLY A 393 4.80 3.67 14.52
C GLY A 393 4.13 2.57 13.70
N ASP A 394 2.90 2.73 13.20
CA ASP A 394 2.48 1.97 12.00
C ASP A 394 3.25 2.55 10.81
N ALA A 395 4.54 2.19 10.72
CA ALA A 395 5.46 2.70 9.74
C ALA A 395 5.00 2.27 8.35
N VAL A 396 4.90 3.23 7.43
CA VAL A 396 5.03 2.97 5.99
C VAL A 396 6.14 1.93 5.81
N GLY A 397 5.82 0.80 5.18
CA GLY A 397 6.73 -0.35 5.02
C GLY A 397 6.37 -1.61 5.82
N GLN A 398 5.71 -1.53 6.99
CA GLN A 398 5.28 -2.74 7.72
C GLN A 398 4.17 -3.50 6.97
N TYR A 399 3.32 -2.76 6.26
CA TYR A 399 2.17 -3.26 5.50
C TYR A 399 2.50 -3.53 4.03
N GLY A 400 3.79 -3.47 3.66
CA GLY A 400 4.25 -3.47 2.28
C GLY A 400 4.62 -2.07 1.78
N ASP A 401 5.13 -2.02 0.55
CA ASP A 401 5.52 -0.79 -0.16
C ASP A 401 4.87 -0.68 -1.57
N ILE A 402 4.05 -1.67 -1.95
CA ILE A 402 3.23 -1.71 -3.16
C ILE A 402 1.85 -2.29 -2.86
N GLY A 403 0.88 -2.07 -3.76
CA GLY A 403 -0.49 -2.59 -3.61
C GLY A 403 -1.49 -1.62 -3.00
N GLN A 404 -1.20 -0.31 -2.99
CA GLN A 404 -2.16 0.70 -2.57
C GLN A 404 -3.46 0.60 -3.38
N PHE A 405 -4.63 0.66 -2.74
CA PHE A 405 -5.94 0.49 -3.40
C PHE A 405 -6.17 1.49 -4.54
N THR A 406 -5.56 2.67 -4.49
CA THR A 406 -5.65 3.70 -5.52
C THR A 406 -5.03 3.26 -6.84
N SER A 407 -4.05 2.34 -6.84
CA SER A 407 -3.47 1.74 -8.05
C SER A 407 -4.47 0.88 -8.82
N TYR A 408 -5.55 0.41 -8.17
CA TYR A 408 -6.57 -0.45 -8.77
C TYR A 408 -7.74 0.33 -9.38
N LEU A 409 -7.77 1.66 -9.19
CA LEU A 409 -8.80 2.53 -9.76
C LEU A 409 -8.76 2.47 -11.29
N PRO A 410 -9.92 2.64 -11.96
CA PRO A 410 -9.96 2.70 -13.41
C PRO A 410 -8.98 3.74 -13.99
N GLY A 411 -8.05 3.29 -14.84
CA GLY A 411 -7.04 4.14 -15.47
C GLY A 411 -5.82 4.48 -14.61
N ALA A 412 -5.70 3.91 -13.40
CA ALA A 412 -4.54 4.09 -12.51
C ALA A 412 -3.55 2.92 -12.54
N CYS A 413 -3.87 1.83 -13.26
CA CYS A 413 -3.01 0.67 -13.39
C CYS A 413 -1.79 1.01 -14.26
N GLU A 414 -0.61 0.75 -13.72
CA GLU A 414 0.66 0.90 -14.41
C GLU A 414 1.23 -0.50 -14.67
N PRO A 415 1.74 -0.82 -15.87
CA PRO A 415 2.31 -2.14 -16.14
C PRO A 415 3.54 -2.42 -15.27
N SER A 416 3.65 -3.64 -14.76
CA SER A 416 4.84 -4.05 -14.01
C SER A 416 6.00 -4.44 -14.91
N ASP A 417 7.18 -3.88 -14.63
CA ASP A 417 8.44 -4.25 -15.27
C ASP A 417 9.51 -4.42 -14.19
N TYR A 418 9.55 -5.62 -13.58
CA TYR A 418 10.47 -5.92 -12.48
C TYR A 418 11.55 -6.92 -12.86
N VAL A 419 12.74 -6.66 -12.32
CA VAL A 419 13.82 -7.64 -12.20
C VAL A 419 14.18 -7.82 -10.74
N TYR A 420 14.67 -9.01 -10.36
CA TYR A 420 15.05 -9.28 -8.97
C TYR A 420 16.53 -9.62 -8.78
N TYR A 421 17.04 -9.26 -7.60
CA TYR A 421 18.38 -9.55 -7.10
C TYR A 421 18.28 -10.49 -5.91
N ARG A 422 19.16 -11.50 -5.81
CA ARG A 422 19.16 -12.46 -4.69
C ARG A 422 20.41 -12.32 -3.85
N SER A 423 20.24 -12.08 -2.55
CA SER A 423 21.31 -12.16 -1.54
C SER A 423 20.87 -13.06 -0.38
N ASP A 424 21.48 -14.24 -0.24
CA ASP A 424 21.30 -15.27 0.81
C ASP A 424 19.86 -15.79 1.07
N SER A 425 18.86 -14.92 1.26
CA SER A 425 17.40 -15.20 1.26
C SER A 425 16.54 -13.96 0.96
N LEU A 426 17.17 -12.79 0.78
CA LEU A 426 16.55 -11.51 0.46
C LEU A 426 16.51 -11.31 -1.05
N TYR A 427 15.34 -10.92 -1.55
CA TYR A 427 15.07 -10.62 -2.95
C TYR A 427 14.66 -9.16 -3.07
N ALA A 428 15.48 -8.36 -3.75
CA ALA A 428 15.17 -6.97 -4.04
C ALA A 428 14.68 -6.86 -5.48
N MET A 429 13.53 -6.22 -5.70
CA MET A 429 12.91 -6.07 -7.00
C MET A 429 13.01 -4.61 -7.44
N VAL A 430 13.54 -4.40 -8.64
CA VAL A 430 13.70 -3.07 -9.24
C VAL A 430 12.78 -2.99 -10.45
N GLY A 431 11.93 -1.97 -10.46
CA GLY A 431 10.84 -1.82 -11.41
C GLY A 431 9.75 -0.88 -10.91
N SER A 432 8.74 -0.66 -11.74
CA SER A 432 7.56 0.17 -11.42
C SER A 432 6.26 -0.53 -11.83
N GLY A 433 5.13 -0.10 -11.26
CA GLY A 433 3.77 -0.36 -11.77
C GLY A 433 2.99 -1.51 -11.13
N GLY A 434 3.67 -2.52 -10.59
CA GLY A 434 3.02 -3.68 -9.99
C GLY A 434 2.44 -3.44 -8.59
N VAL A 435 1.46 -4.25 -8.23
CA VAL A 435 0.80 -4.23 -6.90
C VAL A 435 1.32 -5.31 -5.96
N GLY A 436 1.99 -6.33 -6.47
CA GLY A 436 2.56 -7.40 -5.65
C GLY A 436 3.36 -8.41 -6.44
N PHE A 437 3.89 -9.38 -5.71
CA PHE A 437 4.67 -10.49 -6.22
C PHE A 437 4.09 -11.81 -5.78
N LEU A 438 4.11 -12.77 -6.70
CA LEU A 438 3.54 -14.08 -6.52
C LEU A 438 4.54 -15.17 -6.90
N MET A 439 4.65 -16.19 -6.06
CA MET A 439 5.52 -17.34 -6.31
C MET A 439 4.68 -18.56 -6.58
N LEU A 440 4.88 -19.15 -7.75
CA LEU A 440 4.08 -20.27 -8.24
C LEU A 440 4.93 -21.49 -8.47
N ASP A 441 4.43 -22.66 -8.06
CA ASP A 441 5.00 -23.91 -8.53
C ASP A 441 4.64 -24.20 -9.99
N ALA A 442 5.21 -25.28 -10.53
CA ALA A 442 5.02 -25.71 -11.91
C ALA A 442 3.54 -26.02 -12.25
N ASP A 443 2.71 -26.31 -11.25
CA ASP A 443 1.28 -26.58 -11.42
C ASP A 443 0.43 -25.30 -11.28
N GLY A 444 1.07 -24.15 -11.05
CA GLY A 444 0.43 -22.85 -10.88
C GLY A 444 -0.16 -22.62 -9.49
N ASN A 445 0.16 -23.44 -8.49
CA ASN A 445 -0.27 -23.24 -7.11
C ASN A 445 0.59 -22.17 -6.42
N ILE A 446 -0.04 -21.41 -5.53
CA ILE A 446 0.64 -20.35 -4.78
C ILE A 446 1.54 -20.96 -3.72
N LYS A 447 2.85 -20.69 -3.79
CA LYS A 447 3.82 -21.02 -2.75
C LYS A 447 4.01 -19.86 -1.77
N TYR A 448 3.96 -18.63 -2.28
CA TYR A 448 4.15 -17.41 -1.49
C TYR A 448 3.58 -16.21 -2.23
N ALA A 449 3.29 -15.13 -1.51
CA ALA A 449 2.94 -13.84 -2.10
C ALA A 449 3.45 -12.71 -1.20
N ALA A 450 3.76 -11.56 -1.78
CA ALA A 450 4.22 -10.39 -1.02
C ALA A 450 3.86 -9.09 -1.74
N ASN A 451 3.57 -8.05 -0.97
CA ASN A 451 3.33 -6.69 -1.48
C ASN A 451 4.47 -5.74 -1.09
N ALA A 452 5.71 -6.22 -1.19
CA ALA A 452 6.92 -5.46 -0.89
C ALA A 452 7.95 -5.61 -2.01
N LYS A 453 8.70 -4.55 -2.35
CA LYS A 453 9.82 -4.56 -3.31
C LYS A 453 11.03 -5.29 -2.77
N SER A 454 11.13 -5.44 -1.47
CA SER A 454 12.18 -6.23 -0.80
C SER A 454 11.54 -7.34 0.03
N ILE A 455 11.82 -8.60 -0.31
CA ILE A 455 11.16 -9.76 0.30
C ILE A 455 12.17 -10.81 0.75
N CYS A 456 11.96 -11.33 1.97
CA CYS A 456 12.67 -12.51 2.45
C CYS A 456 11.80 -13.74 2.15
N ILE A 457 12.27 -14.63 1.27
CA ILE A 457 11.53 -15.84 0.94
C ILE A 457 11.78 -16.88 2.03
N PRO A 458 10.73 -17.42 2.70
CA PRO A 458 10.90 -18.46 3.70
C PRO A 458 11.56 -19.71 3.10
N THR A 459 12.56 -20.27 3.76
CA THR A 459 13.22 -21.50 3.28
C THR A 459 12.28 -22.71 3.23
N SER A 460 11.17 -22.66 3.98
CA SER A 460 10.14 -23.71 4.04
C SER A 460 9.40 -23.93 2.73
N ILE A 461 9.34 -22.95 1.82
CA ILE A 461 8.65 -23.12 0.53
C ILE A 461 9.53 -23.79 -0.55
N GLY A 462 10.80 -24.04 -0.26
CA GLY A 462 11.77 -24.61 -1.20
C GLY A 462 12.34 -23.59 -2.18
N ASN A 463 12.85 -24.05 -3.33
CA ASN A 463 13.31 -23.20 -4.44
C ASN A 463 12.56 -23.48 -5.77
N ASP A 464 11.60 -24.40 -5.75
CA ASP A 464 10.87 -24.85 -6.96
C ASP A 464 9.66 -23.96 -7.22
N PHE A 465 9.92 -22.72 -7.65
CA PHE A 465 8.88 -21.76 -8.03
C PHE A 465 9.38 -20.74 -9.06
N THR A 466 8.44 -20.15 -9.79
CA THR A 466 8.64 -18.97 -10.63
C THR A 466 8.05 -17.75 -9.93
N ILE A 467 8.76 -16.62 -9.99
CA ILE A 467 8.31 -15.34 -9.42
C ILE A 467 7.60 -14.54 -10.52
N TYR A 468 6.42 -14.02 -10.22
CA TYR A 468 5.65 -13.12 -11.07
C TYR A 468 5.41 -11.80 -10.35
N SER A 469 5.54 -10.67 -11.04
CA SER A 469 4.91 -9.43 -10.63
C SER A 469 3.46 -9.42 -11.12
N VAL A 470 2.60 -8.77 -10.34
CA VAL A 470 1.16 -8.71 -10.60
C VAL A 470 0.77 -7.25 -10.76
N ASP A 471 0.08 -6.94 -11.86
CA ASP A 471 -0.48 -5.61 -12.14
C ASP A 471 -1.83 -5.42 -11.43
N ALA A 472 -2.31 -4.19 -11.31
CA ALA A 472 -3.60 -3.90 -10.66
C ALA A 472 -4.83 -4.31 -11.49
N ASP A 473 -4.64 -4.64 -12.77
CA ASP A 473 -5.62 -5.34 -13.62
C ASP A 473 -5.47 -6.86 -13.55
N GLY A 474 -4.44 -7.33 -12.85
CA GLY A 474 -4.16 -8.72 -12.59
C GLY A 474 -3.31 -9.43 -13.63
N SER A 475 -2.78 -8.71 -14.61
CA SER A 475 -1.75 -9.24 -15.53
C SER A 475 -0.54 -9.76 -14.74
N LEU A 476 -0.03 -10.92 -15.16
CA LEU A 476 1.15 -11.55 -14.57
C LEU A 476 2.35 -11.38 -15.50
N HIS A 477 3.46 -10.90 -14.94
CA HIS A 477 4.73 -10.77 -15.66
C HIS A 477 5.80 -11.55 -14.93
N GLU A 478 6.46 -12.47 -15.63
CA GLU A 478 7.55 -13.26 -15.03
C GLU A 478 8.71 -12.33 -14.66
N VAL A 479 9.14 -12.37 -13.40
CA VAL A 479 10.23 -11.51 -12.92
C VAL A 479 11.55 -12.14 -13.33
N THR A 480 12.33 -11.41 -14.11
CA THR A 480 13.61 -11.91 -14.62
C THR A 480 14.70 -11.77 -13.55
N TYR A 481 15.54 -12.80 -13.38
CA TYR A 481 16.68 -12.74 -12.45
C TYR A 481 17.80 -11.84 -13.00
N ALA A 482 18.08 -10.73 -12.30
CA ALA A 482 19.14 -9.78 -12.70
C ALA A 482 20.53 -10.15 -12.18
N GLY A 483 20.65 -10.96 -11.12
CA GLY A 483 21.93 -11.40 -10.55
C GLY A 483 22.17 -10.97 -9.10
N LYS A 484 23.41 -11.12 -8.60
CA LYS A 484 23.93 -10.50 -7.38
C LYS A 484 24.49 -9.12 -7.74
N GLY A 485 24.09 -8.07 -7.02
CA GLY A 485 24.36 -6.67 -7.39
C GLY A 485 25.84 -6.33 -7.61
N THR A 486 26.71 -6.63 -6.64
CA THR A 486 28.17 -6.40 -6.73
C THR A 486 28.92 -7.62 -6.19
N GLU A 487 29.96 -8.05 -6.90
CA GLU A 487 30.84 -9.14 -6.47
C GLU A 487 32.30 -8.68 -6.38
N TYR A 488 32.98 -9.18 -5.35
CA TYR A 488 34.39 -8.92 -5.08
C TYR A 488 35.18 -10.23 -5.27
N VAL A 489 36.19 -10.21 -6.14
CA VAL A 489 37.04 -11.38 -6.38
C VAL A 489 38.50 -11.00 -6.21
N GLU A 490 39.19 -11.67 -5.28
CA GLU A 490 40.64 -11.55 -5.11
C GLU A 490 41.33 -12.75 -5.74
N LEU A 491 41.93 -12.54 -6.92
CA LEU A 491 42.68 -13.57 -7.63
C LEU A 491 43.98 -13.87 -6.88
N THR A 492 44.27 -15.15 -6.68
CA THR A 492 45.58 -15.60 -6.19
C THR A 492 46.50 -16.08 -7.32
N ARG A 493 45.91 -16.42 -8.48
CA ARG A 493 46.59 -16.90 -9.69
C ARG A 493 45.95 -16.28 -10.94
N VAL A 494 46.71 -16.19 -12.03
CA VAL A 494 46.14 -15.75 -13.31
C VAL A 494 45.26 -16.82 -13.93
N GLY A 495 44.20 -16.41 -14.64
CA GLY A 495 43.29 -17.29 -15.37
C GLY A 495 42.23 -17.99 -14.51
N THR A 496 42.09 -17.63 -13.23
CA THR A 496 41.18 -18.29 -12.27
C THR A 496 39.90 -17.50 -12.01
N LEU A 497 39.65 -16.36 -12.67
CA LEU A 497 38.44 -15.57 -12.44
C LEU A 497 37.16 -16.38 -12.63
N LYS A 498 37.11 -17.26 -13.64
CA LYS A 498 35.95 -18.13 -13.90
C LYS A 498 35.69 -19.11 -12.76
N THR A 499 36.73 -19.62 -12.11
CA THR A 499 36.60 -20.56 -11.00
C THR A 499 36.38 -19.88 -9.66
N GLU A 500 36.88 -18.67 -9.48
CA GLU A 500 36.79 -17.92 -8.22
C GLU A 500 35.51 -17.08 -8.13
N LEU A 501 34.93 -16.68 -9.26
CA LEU A 501 33.62 -16.04 -9.29
C LEU A 501 32.51 -17.08 -9.07
N GLN A 502 32.07 -17.21 -7.82
CA GLN A 502 31.04 -18.19 -7.43
C GLN A 502 29.68 -17.96 -8.13
N ASN A 503 29.36 -16.71 -8.49
CA ASN A 503 28.13 -16.37 -9.21
C ASN A 503 28.41 -15.55 -10.49
N PRO A 504 28.15 -16.10 -11.69
CA PRO A 504 28.37 -15.39 -12.96
C PRO A 504 27.30 -14.33 -13.28
N TYR A 505 26.18 -14.29 -12.56
CA TYR A 505 25.13 -13.28 -12.75
C TYR A 505 25.46 -12.05 -11.89
N VAL A 506 26.38 -11.21 -12.37
CA VAL A 506 26.88 -10.01 -11.67
C VAL A 506 26.70 -8.76 -12.53
N ILE A 507 26.30 -7.62 -11.93
CA ILE A 507 26.21 -6.33 -12.63
C ILE A 507 27.46 -5.48 -12.44
N LYS A 508 28.08 -5.54 -11.25
CA LYS A 508 29.37 -4.89 -10.95
C LYS A 508 30.39 -5.89 -10.42
N LEU A 509 31.50 -6.03 -11.13
CA LEU A 509 32.59 -6.92 -10.73
C LEU A 509 33.81 -6.10 -10.30
N ILE A 510 34.29 -6.33 -9.08
CA ILE A 510 35.51 -5.71 -8.55
C ILE A 510 36.57 -6.81 -8.41
N VAL A 511 37.68 -6.67 -9.13
CA VAL A 511 38.74 -7.68 -9.15
C VAL A 511 40.07 -7.12 -8.66
N SER A 512 40.73 -7.86 -7.78
CA SER A 512 42.11 -7.63 -7.35
C SER A 512 42.99 -8.84 -7.64
N GLY A 513 44.32 -8.68 -7.56
CA GLY A 513 45.26 -9.78 -7.75
C GLY A 513 45.79 -9.94 -9.18
N PRO A 514 46.53 -11.01 -9.49
CA PRO A 514 47.18 -11.19 -10.78
C PRO A 514 46.18 -11.66 -11.84
N MET A 515 45.99 -10.83 -12.88
CA MET A 515 45.05 -11.07 -13.98
C MET A 515 45.80 -11.27 -15.31
N ASN A 516 45.27 -12.10 -16.22
CA ASN A 516 45.77 -12.24 -17.59
C ASN A 516 44.66 -12.16 -18.65
N THR A 517 45.01 -12.43 -19.91
CA THR A 517 44.06 -12.42 -21.03
C THR A 517 42.92 -13.43 -20.88
N THR A 518 43.13 -14.57 -20.20
CA THR A 518 42.07 -15.55 -19.95
C THR A 518 40.99 -14.98 -19.05
N ASP A 519 41.38 -14.27 -17.98
CA ASP A 519 40.44 -13.60 -17.08
C ASP A 519 39.67 -12.47 -17.79
N ILE A 520 40.37 -11.66 -18.60
CA ILE A 520 39.75 -10.61 -19.43
C ILE A 520 38.76 -11.20 -20.44
N ASN A 521 39.08 -12.34 -21.06
CA ASN A 521 38.13 -13.01 -21.95
C ASN A 521 36.88 -13.49 -21.21
N TYR A 522 37.02 -13.88 -19.95
CA TYR A 522 35.88 -14.23 -19.13
C TYR A 522 35.03 -13.00 -18.75
N THR A 523 35.63 -11.85 -18.45
CA THR A 523 34.84 -10.61 -18.24
C THR A 523 34.06 -10.23 -19.51
N LYS A 524 34.64 -10.37 -20.70
CA LYS A 524 33.91 -10.20 -21.98
C LYS A 524 32.71 -11.13 -22.09
N GLN A 525 32.87 -12.40 -21.69
CA GLN A 525 31.77 -13.36 -21.67
C GLN A 525 30.66 -12.89 -20.71
N LEU A 526 31.00 -12.46 -19.49
CA LEU A 526 30.05 -11.93 -18.51
C LEU A 526 29.29 -10.70 -19.01
N ILE A 527 29.91 -9.85 -19.84
CA ILE A 527 29.24 -8.71 -20.48
C ILE A 527 28.31 -9.18 -21.61
N THR A 528 28.79 -10.08 -22.47
CA THR A 528 28.07 -10.48 -23.70
C THR A 528 26.86 -11.36 -23.40
N THR A 529 27.05 -12.39 -22.58
CA THR A 529 26.01 -13.37 -22.25
C THR A 529 25.38 -13.14 -20.88
N GLY A 530 25.96 -12.28 -20.05
CA GLY A 530 25.45 -11.96 -18.72
C GLY A 530 24.94 -10.52 -18.60
N ASN A 531 24.93 -10.03 -17.37
CA ASN A 531 24.41 -8.71 -16.98
C ASN A 531 25.51 -7.74 -16.52
N LEU A 532 26.80 -8.07 -16.76
CA LEU A 532 27.92 -7.25 -16.28
C LEU A 532 27.95 -5.90 -17.02
N GLN A 533 27.81 -4.82 -16.25
CA GLN A 533 27.76 -3.45 -16.74
C GLN A 533 28.92 -2.58 -16.24
N SER A 534 29.49 -2.90 -15.06
CA SER A 534 30.62 -2.19 -14.47
C SER A 534 31.73 -3.14 -14.06
N ILE A 535 32.98 -2.76 -14.35
CA ILE A 535 34.16 -3.53 -13.95
C ILE A 535 35.19 -2.63 -13.28
N ASP A 536 35.63 -2.99 -12.08
CA ASP A 536 36.77 -2.36 -11.43
C ASP A 536 37.99 -3.29 -11.49
N LEU A 537 38.97 -2.91 -12.30
CA LEU A 537 40.24 -3.63 -12.45
C LEU A 537 41.43 -2.84 -11.87
N GLU A 538 41.19 -1.75 -11.15
CA GLU A 538 42.22 -0.80 -10.69
C GLU A 538 43.32 -1.52 -9.88
N LYS A 539 42.90 -2.49 -9.05
CA LYS A 539 43.75 -3.28 -8.15
C LYS A 539 44.27 -4.59 -8.75
N THR A 540 44.07 -4.82 -10.06
CA THR A 540 44.65 -5.98 -10.74
C THR A 540 46.12 -5.75 -11.06
N THR A 541 46.88 -6.84 -11.16
CA THR A 541 48.31 -6.84 -11.46
C THR A 541 48.61 -7.72 -12.68
N ARG A 542 49.80 -7.56 -13.27
CA ARG A 542 50.33 -8.29 -14.44
C ARG A 542 49.77 -7.92 -15.82
N LEU A 543 48.60 -7.29 -15.92
CA LEU A 543 48.13 -6.73 -17.19
C LEU A 543 48.97 -5.51 -17.58
N THR A 544 49.66 -5.58 -18.72
CA THR A 544 50.50 -4.49 -19.23
C THR A 544 49.83 -3.68 -20.34
N SER A 545 48.74 -4.17 -20.91
CA SER A 545 47.99 -3.47 -21.95
C SER A 545 46.53 -3.92 -22.00
N ILE A 546 45.66 -3.09 -22.59
CA ILE A 546 44.37 -3.54 -23.11
C ILE A 546 44.58 -3.84 -24.59
N ALA A 547 44.40 -5.10 -25.00
CA ALA A 547 44.69 -5.53 -26.37
C ALA A 547 43.68 -4.99 -27.39
N VAL A 548 44.03 -5.12 -28.68
CA VAL A 548 43.17 -4.75 -29.81
C VAL A 548 41.80 -5.40 -29.68
N GLN A 549 40.74 -4.61 -29.86
CA GLN A 549 39.34 -5.07 -29.85
C GLN A 549 38.88 -5.80 -28.56
N THR A 550 39.54 -5.57 -27.41
CA THR A 550 39.22 -6.29 -26.18
C THR A 550 37.74 -6.12 -25.77
N PHE A 551 37.24 -4.90 -25.68
CA PHE A 551 35.86 -4.56 -25.31
C PHE A 551 35.09 -3.92 -26.47
N GLN A 552 35.44 -4.26 -27.72
CA GLN A 552 34.71 -3.78 -28.89
C GLN A 552 33.26 -4.28 -28.88
N ASN A 553 32.30 -3.42 -29.26
CA ASN A 553 30.86 -3.70 -29.30
C ASN A 553 30.21 -4.07 -27.95
N MET A 554 30.86 -3.79 -26.83
CA MET A 554 30.35 -4.09 -25.49
C MET A 554 29.37 -3.01 -25.00
N LYS A 555 28.20 -2.91 -25.63
CA LYS A 555 27.19 -1.86 -25.32
C LYS A 555 26.67 -1.86 -23.88
N LYS A 556 26.69 -3.02 -23.21
CA LYS A 556 26.30 -3.14 -21.79
C LYS A 556 27.37 -2.60 -20.83
N LEU A 557 28.63 -2.49 -21.24
CA LEU A 557 29.71 -2.01 -20.39
C LEU A 557 29.68 -0.48 -20.31
N ILE A 558 29.09 0.05 -19.24
CA ILE A 558 28.92 1.50 -19.03
C ILE A 558 30.04 2.14 -18.20
N ALA A 559 30.76 1.33 -17.41
CA ALA A 559 31.84 1.78 -16.55
C ALA A 559 33.00 0.76 -16.50
N ILE A 560 34.23 1.24 -16.63
CA ILE A 560 35.42 0.45 -16.35
C ILE A 560 36.50 1.28 -15.66
N LYS A 561 37.07 0.76 -14.57
CA LYS A 561 38.35 1.24 -14.03
C LYS A 561 39.47 0.36 -14.56
N LEU A 562 40.42 0.97 -15.27
CA LEU A 562 41.52 0.27 -15.90
C LEU A 562 42.61 -0.10 -14.88
N PRO A 563 43.37 -1.19 -15.08
CA PRO A 563 44.48 -1.55 -14.20
C PRO A 563 45.56 -0.45 -14.16
N LEU A 564 46.07 -0.10 -12.98
CA LEU A 564 47.14 0.90 -12.86
C LEU A 564 48.49 0.44 -13.47
N THR A 565 48.58 -0.82 -13.90
CA THR A 565 49.78 -1.43 -14.49
C THR A 565 49.88 -1.32 -16.02
N ILE A 566 48.81 -0.94 -16.73
CA ILE A 566 48.84 -0.88 -18.20
C ILE A 566 49.69 0.29 -18.72
N THR A 567 50.35 0.09 -19.85
CA THR A 567 51.18 1.08 -20.54
C THR A 567 50.68 1.44 -21.94
N SER A 568 49.71 0.69 -22.47
CA SER A 568 49.08 0.95 -23.77
C SER A 568 47.63 0.46 -23.85
N ILE A 569 46.87 1.09 -24.74
CA ILE A 569 45.50 0.71 -25.13
C ILE A 569 45.50 0.47 -26.64
N GLY A 570 45.14 -0.73 -27.07
CA GLY A 570 45.16 -1.17 -28.46
C GLY A 570 44.10 -0.51 -29.34
N ALA A 571 44.23 -0.70 -30.66
CA ALA A 571 43.24 -0.24 -31.62
C ALA A 571 41.85 -0.88 -31.36
N ASP A 572 40.79 -0.11 -31.55
CA ASP A 572 39.39 -0.52 -31.33
C ASP A 572 39.08 -1.08 -29.92
N ALA A 573 39.96 -0.91 -28.93
CA ALA A 573 39.88 -1.61 -27.64
C ALA A 573 38.53 -1.45 -26.93
N PHE A 574 37.86 -0.30 -27.07
CA PHE A 574 36.55 0.03 -26.51
C PHE A 574 35.59 0.59 -27.57
N SER A 575 35.91 0.40 -28.86
CA SER A 575 35.10 0.92 -29.97
C SER A 575 33.67 0.34 -29.88
N ARG A 576 32.65 1.20 -30.01
CA ARG A 576 31.22 0.83 -29.88
C ARG A 576 30.82 0.25 -28.50
N SER A 577 31.48 0.65 -27.43
CA SER A 577 31.08 0.32 -26.05
C SER A 577 30.06 1.32 -25.48
N GLY A 578 29.42 0.96 -24.36
CA GLY A 578 28.46 1.84 -23.65
C GLY A 578 29.10 2.80 -22.64
N LEU A 579 30.43 2.98 -22.67
CA LEU A 579 31.17 3.76 -21.67
C LEU A 579 30.68 5.22 -21.64
N ARG A 580 30.39 5.72 -20.44
CA ARG A 580 29.97 7.12 -20.24
C ARG A 580 31.12 8.06 -19.92
N SER A 581 32.11 7.55 -19.20
CA SER A 581 33.39 8.24 -18.97
C SER A 581 34.53 7.24 -18.89
N ILE A 582 35.76 7.73 -19.10
CA ILE A 582 36.96 6.91 -19.00
C ILE A 582 38.11 7.67 -18.34
N VAL A 583 38.78 7.00 -17.40
CA VAL A 583 40.02 7.46 -16.75
C VAL A 583 41.18 6.61 -17.28
N ILE A 584 42.09 7.23 -18.02
CA ILE A 584 43.28 6.59 -18.57
C ILE A 584 44.41 6.66 -17.53
N PRO A 585 44.95 5.51 -17.04
CA PRO A 585 45.96 5.51 -15.98
C PRO A 585 47.26 6.23 -16.33
N ASP A 586 47.94 6.76 -15.30
CA ASP A 586 49.17 7.55 -15.42
C ASP A 586 50.33 6.87 -16.15
N LYS A 587 50.35 5.54 -16.25
CA LYS A 587 51.41 4.78 -16.94
C LYS A 587 51.15 4.57 -18.43
N VAL A 588 49.96 4.84 -18.92
CA VAL A 588 49.63 4.69 -20.34
C VAL A 588 50.41 5.70 -21.15
N THR A 589 51.09 5.22 -22.19
CA THR A 589 51.87 6.04 -23.12
C THR A 589 51.17 6.20 -24.46
N THR A 590 50.46 5.17 -24.92
CA THR A 590 49.88 5.11 -26.27
C THR A 590 48.41 4.68 -26.25
N ILE A 591 47.59 5.37 -27.04
CA ILE A 591 46.19 5.03 -27.33
C ILE A 591 46.06 4.74 -28.84
N GLY A 592 45.59 3.53 -29.16
CA GLY A 592 45.51 3.01 -30.53
C GLY A 592 44.44 3.66 -31.40
N GLU A 593 44.47 3.32 -32.70
CA GLU A 593 43.49 3.81 -33.69
C GLU A 593 42.07 3.41 -33.27
N ASP A 594 41.14 4.36 -33.31
CA ASP A 594 39.72 4.15 -32.99
C ASP A 594 39.44 3.51 -31.60
N ALA A 595 40.38 3.62 -30.65
CA ALA A 595 40.31 2.91 -29.37
C ALA A 595 39.00 3.15 -28.58
N PHE A 596 38.41 4.33 -28.68
CA PHE A 596 37.13 4.72 -28.06
C PHE A 596 36.19 5.36 -29.10
N ALA A 597 36.26 4.92 -30.36
CA ALA A 597 35.39 5.42 -31.41
C ALA A 597 33.95 4.88 -31.27
N TYR A 598 32.96 5.66 -31.67
CA TYR A 598 31.54 5.29 -31.68
C TYR A 598 30.99 4.83 -30.31
N CYS A 599 31.50 5.38 -29.22
CA CYS A 599 30.92 5.16 -27.89
C CYS A 599 29.80 6.19 -27.71
N ASP A 600 28.56 5.76 -27.97
CA ASP A 600 27.40 6.65 -28.11
C ASP A 600 27.09 7.50 -26.86
N ASP A 601 27.57 7.09 -25.67
CA ASP A 601 27.32 7.78 -24.40
C ASP A 601 28.59 8.41 -23.76
N LEU A 602 29.75 8.34 -24.42
CA LEU A 602 31.02 8.77 -23.83
C LEU A 602 31.15 10.30 -23.82
N THR A 603 30.93 10.93 -22.66
CA THR A 603 30.97 12.40 -22.52
C THR A 603 32.25 12.93 -21.88
N THR A 604 32.94 12.12 -21.07
CA THR A 604 34.06 12.62 -20.25
C THR A 604 35.29 11.73 -20.35
N VAL A 605 36.45 12.33 -20.61
CA VAL A 605 37.74 11.62 -20.75
C VAL A 605 38.79 12.28 -19.87
N LEU A 606 39.52 11.49 -19.06
CA LEU A 606 40.72 11.93 -18.34
C LEU A 606 41.95 11.20 -18.88
N LEU A 607 42.94 11.94 -19.38
CA LEU A 607 44.22 11.41 -19.88
C LEU A 607 45.30 11.46 -18.80
N GLY A 608 45.89 10.31 -18.50
CA GLY A 608 46.97 10.17 -17.50
C GLY A 608 48.31 10.79 -17.93
N LYS A 609 49.18 11.00 -16.94
CA LYS A 609 50.37 11.87 -17.05
C LYS A 609 51.37 11.49 -18.15
N LYS A 610 51.49 10.21 -18.48
CA LYS A 610 52.49 9.71 -19.46
C LYS A 610 51.95 9.52 -20.88
N VAL A 611 50.70 9.86 -21.15
CA VAL A 611 50.14 9.76 -22.50
C VAL A 611 50.97 10.66 -23.42
N ASN A 612 51.61 10.06 -24.43
CA ASN A 612 52.49 10.76 -25.37
C ASN A 612 51.97 10.71 -26.81
N SER A 613 51.07 9.78 -27.12
CA SER A 613 50.53 9.58 -28.46
C SER A 613 49.09 9.06 -28.43
N LEU A 614 48.22 9.72 -29.19
CA LEU A 614 46.86 9.29 -29.49
C LEU A 614 46.76 9.10 -31.00
N SER A 615 46.42 7.89 -31.42
CA SER A 615 46.35 7.56 -32.85
C SER A 615 45.13 8.18 -33.53
N LYS A 616 45.04 8.00 -34.86
CA LYS A 616 43.90 8.45 -35.66
C LYS A 616 42.58 7.98 -35.05
N GLY A 617 41.60 8.88 -34.99
CA GLY A 617 40.23 8.53 -34.62
C GLY A 617 40.01 8.02 -33.20
N ALA A 618 40.96 8.18 -32.27
CA ALA A 618 40.89 7.55 -30.95
C ALA A 618 39.56 7.80 -30.19
N PHE A 619 38.88 8.93 -30.42
CA PHE A 619 37.54 9.24 -29.89
C PHE A 619 36.57 9.68 -31.01
N TYR A 620 36.76 9.20 -32.23
CA TYR A 620 35.93 9.56 -33.38
C TYR A 620 34.47 9.15 -33.17
N SER A 621 33.55 10.03 -33.51
CA SER A 621 32.10 9.82 -33.40
C SER A 621 31.58 9.47 -31.99
N SER A 622 32.35 9.78 -30.94
CA SER A 622 31.89 9.75 -29.54
C SER A 622 31.53 11.17 -29.10
N PRO A 623 30.43 11.40 -28.34
CA PRO A 623 29.96 12.74 -27.99
C PRO A 623 30.72 13.35 -26.81
N VAL A 624 32.05 13.31 -26.88
CA VAL A 624 32.94 13.80 -25.81
C VAL A 624 32.71 15.30 -25.64
N LYS A 625 32.35 15.69 -24.41
CA LYS A 625 32.09 17.07 -23.98
C LYS A 625 33.30 17.66 -23.27
N ASP A 626 33.91 16.90 -22.35
CA ASP A 626 35.00 17.36 -21.50
C ASP A 626 36.19 16.39 -21.58
N VAL A 627 37.37 16.94 -21.87
CA VAL A 627 38.63 16.21 -21.95
C VAL A 627 39.63 16.84 -20.97
N TYR A 628 39.95 16.11 -19.91
CA TYR A 628 40.92 16.52 -18.91
C TYR A 628 42.28 15.94 -19.26
N VAL A 629 43.27 16.79 -19.51
CA VAL A 629 44.57 16.39 -20.06
C VAL A 629 45.69 16.75 -19.08
N THR A 630 46.24 15.74 -18.39
CA THR A 630 47.29 15.92 -17.38
C THR A 630 48.73 16.06 -17.92
N PRO A 631 49.10 15.56 -19.13
CA PRO A 631 50.43 15.81 -19.68
C PRO A 631 50.75 17.32 -19.85
N LEU A 632 51.87 17.78 -19.27
CA LEU A 632 52.32 19.18 -19.40
C LEU A 632 52.89 19.55 -20.78
N THR A 633 53.12 18.54 -21.62
CA THR A 633 53.52 18.68 -23.03
C THR A 633 52.43 18.03 -23.89
N PRO A 634 51.89 18.72 -24.92
CA PRO A 634 50.84 18.18 -25.75
C PRO A 634 51.24 16.83 -26.38
N PRO A 635 50.45 15.75 -26.18
CA PRO A 635 50.68 14.48 -26.84
C PRO A 635 50.59 14.62 -28.36
N SER A 636 51.32 13.77 -29.09
CA SER A 636 51.13 13.60 -30.53
C SER A 636 49.72 13.09 -30.80
N VAL A 637 49.04 13.64 -31.81
CA VAL A 637 47.64 13.30 -32.13
C VAL A 637 47.51 12.96 -33.62
N GLY A 638 46.82 11.86 -33.92
CA GLY A 638 46.40 11.51 -35.27
C GLY A 638 45.28 12.40 -35.81
N SER A 639 44.90 12.20 -37.07
CA SER A 639 43.75 12.87 -37.67
C SER A 639 42.42 12.39 -37.05
N TYR A 640 41.40 13.24 -37.10
CA TYR A 640 40.03 12.93 -36.65
C TYR A 640 39.91 12.51 -35.17
N LEU A 641 40.76 13.06 -34.30
CA LEU A 641 40.81 12.68 -32.88
C LEU A 641 39.44 12.73 -32.19
N PHE A 642 38.71 13.83 -32.39
CA PHE A 642 37.33 14.01 -31.96
C PHE A 642 36.48 14.43 -33.17
N SER A 643 35.23 13.95 -33.22
CA SER A 643 34.20 14.49 -34.12
C SER A 643 33.36 15.57 -33.45
N SER A 644 33.35 15.59 -32.11
CA SER A 644 32.77 16.66 -31.30
C SER A 644 33.75 17.84 -31.17
N ASN A 645 33.27 18.94 -30.57
CA ASN A 645 34.08 20.11 -30.23
C ASN A 645 34.16 20.26 -28.68
N PRO A 646 34.88 19.36 -27.97
CA PRO A 646 34.94 19.35 -26.52
C PRO A 646 35.62 20.58 -25.90
N THR A 647 35.38 20.79 -24.61
CA THR A 647 36.25 21.59 -23.76
C THR A 647 37.45 20.75 -23.35
N ILE A 648 38.64 21.27 -23.59
CA ILE A 648 39.91 20.62 -23.27
C ILE A 648 40.53 21.35 -22.07
N HIS A 649 40.47 20.71 -20.91
CA HIS A 649 40.98 21.21 -19.64
C HIS A 649 42.45 20.81 -19.48
N VAL A 650 43.33 21.81 -19.41
CA VAL A 650 44.76 21.62 -19.16
C VAL A 650 45.19 22.45 -17.96
N TYR A 651 46.32 22.09 -17.33
CA TYR A 651 46.91 22.94 -16.31
C TYR A 651 47.25 24.32 -16.89
N ALA A 652 47.04 25.39 -16.11
CA ALA A 652 47.37 26.76 -16.52
C ALA A 652 48.81 26.90 -17.07
N SER A 653 49.76 26.15 -16.50
CA SER A 653 51.16 26.11 -16.92
C SER A 653 51.40 25.48 -18.31
N ALA A 654 50.47 24.68 -18.81
CA ALA A 654 50.53 24.02 -20.11
C ALA A 654 49.68 24.72 -21.19
N LEU A 655 48.79 25.64 -20.81
CA LEU A 655 47.81 26.28 -21.69
C LEU A 655 48.40 26.83 -22.99
N SER A 656 49.50 27.59 -22.89
CA SER A 656 50.14 28.20 -24.07
C SER A 656 50.70 27.15 -25.04
N LYS A 657 51.21 26.02 -24.53
CA LYS A 657 51.74 24.92 -25.37
C LYS A 657 50.61 24.21 -26.10
N TYR A 658 49.50 23.95 -25.43
CA TYR A 658 48.33 23.29 -26.03
C TYR A 658 47.68 24.15 -27.11
N LYS A 659 47.51 25.46 -26.87
CA LYS A 659 47.00 26.40 -27.88
C LYS A 659 47.90 26.53 -29.11
N ALA A 660 49.20 26.29 -28.97
CA ALA A 660 50.16 26.29 -30.07
C ALA A 660 50.32 24.92 -30.77
N SER A 661 49.55 23.91 -30.36
CA SER A 661 49.68 22.52 -30.86
C SER A 661 48.50 22.11 -31.73
N ALA A 662 48.59 20.92 -32.34
CA ALA A 662 47.51 20.31 -33.08
C ALA A 662 46.22 20.09 -32.26
N TRP A 663 46.27 20.17 -30.93
CA TRP A 663 45.08 20.10 -30.08
C TRP A 663 44.13 21.28 -30.28
N ALA A 664 44.62 22.45 -30.71
CA ALA A 664 43.81 23.64 -30.90
C ALA A 664 42.75 23.50 -32.01
N GLN A 665 42.87 22.51 -32.90
CA GLN A 665 41.90 22.24 -33.96
C GLN A 665 40.72 21.37 -33.50
N TYR A 666 40.79 20.79 -32.30
CA TYR A 666 39.89 19.74 -31.86
C TYR A 666 38.94 20.15 -30.72
N GLY A 667 39.03 21.37 -30.20
CA GLY A 667 38.22 21.78 -29.05
C GLY A 667 38.57 23.16 -28.50
N THR A 668 37.82 23.60 -27.50
CA THR A 668 38.09 24.83 -26.77
C THR A 668 39.06 24.55 -25.62
N ILE A 669 40.25 25.13 -25.64
CA ILE A 669 41.30 24.86 -24.64
C ILE A 669 41.26 25.89 -23.50
N VAL A 670 41.08 25.40 -22.27
CA VAL A 670 41.01 26.17 -21.02
C VAL A 670 42.08 25.72 -20.03
N GLY A 671 42.56 26.67 -19.21
CA GLY A 671 43.67 26.48 -18.27
C GLY A 671 43.23 26.33 -16.82
N ASP A 672 42.13 25.62 -16.58
CA ASP A 672 41.42 25.53 -15.31
C ASP A 672 41.62 24.20 -14.56
N LEU A 673 42.42 23.28 -15.12
CA LEU A 673 42.67 21.98 -14.51
C LEU A 673 43.46 22.13 -13.20
N THR A 674 42.98 21.46 -12.15
CA THR A 674 43.65 21.32 -10.85
C THR A 674 43.77 19.83 -10.48
N ASP A 675 44.69 19.50 -9.57
CA ASP A 675 44.81 18.12 -9.07
C ASP A 675 43.53 17.66 -8.37
N ASP A 676 42.82 18.55 -7.67
CA ASP A 676 41.52 18.23 -7.06
C ASP A 676 40.45 17.83 -8.11
N ILE A 677 40.43 18.49 -9.27
CA ILE A 677 39.55 18.11 -10.38
C ILE A 677 39.93 16.74 -10.92
N VAL A 678 41.24 16.49 -11.11
CA VAL A 678 41.76 15.20 -11.60
C VAL A 678 41.37 14.07 -10.64
N ASP A 679 41.59 14.26 -9.34
CA ASP A 679 41.30 13.25 -8.31
C ASP A 679 39.78 13.01 -8.16
N GLY A 680 38.95 14.03 -8.41
CA GLY A 680 37.50 13.95 -8.37
C GLY A 680 36.85 13.23 -9.56
N ILE A 681 37.55 13.08 -10.70
CA ILE A 681 37.01 12.40 -11.88
C ILE A 681 37.11 10.89 -11.72
N GLN A 682 35.96 10.23 -11.68
CA GLN A 682 35.85 8.77 -11.62
C GLN A 682 34.85 8.26 -12.67
N PRO A 683 34.98 7.01 -13.14
CA PRO A 683 33.92 6.35 -13.89
C PRO A 683 32.60 6.34 -13.08
N PRO A 684 31.43 6.38 -13.74
CA PRO A 684 30.14 6.38 -13.03
C PRO A 684 30.02 5.15 -12.14
N SER A 685 29.53 5.35 -10.92
CA SER A 685 29.23 4.24 -10.01
C SER A 685 27.86 3.67 -10.35
N ILE A 686 27.79 2.34 -10.51
CA ILE A 686 26.52 1.60 -10.41
C ILE A 686 26.28 1.35 -8.93
N SER A 687 25.25 1.96 -8.35
CA SER A 687 24.76 1.60 -7.01
C SER A 687 24.04 0.24 -7.08
N PRO A 688 24.22 -0.66 -6.10
CA PRO A 688 23.43 -1.91 -5.99
C PRO A 688 21.94 -1.63 -5.79
N GLU A 689 21.63 -0.43 -5.30
CA GLU A 689 20.29 0.10 -5.18
C GLU A 689 19.94 0.74 -6.52
N GLY A 690 18.85 0.29 -7.13
CA GLY A 690 18.23 0.87 -8.33
C GLY A 690 17.70 2.29 -8.10
N GLU A 691 18.38 3.09 -7.29
CA GLU A 691 18.21 4.52 -7.27
C GLU A 691 19.07 5.12 -8.37
N SER A 692 18.40 5.78 -9.31
CA SER A 692 18.89 7.06 -9.79
C SER A 692 19.33 7.88 -8.56
N THR A 693 20.64 7.88 -8.29
CA THR A 693 21.27 8.91 -7.44
C THR A 693 21.53 10.18 -8.23
N GLU A 694 20.84 10.37 -9.37
CA GLU A 694 20.15 11.64 -9.49
C GLU A 694 19.21 11.73 -8.29
N ALA A 695 19.74 12.26 -7.18
CA ALA A 695 18.99 13.24 -6.43
C ALA A 695 18.25 14.02 -7.50
N PHE A 696 16.93 13.83 -7.60
CA PHE A 696 16.10 14.70 -8.42
C PHE A 696 16.70 16.08 -8.21
N PRO A 697 17.17 16.78 -9.25
CA PRO A 697 17.36 18.19 -9.06
C PRO A 697 16.05 18.65 -8.45
N ARG A 698 16.09 19.05 -7.17
CA ARG A 698 15.04 19.85 -6.55
C ARG A 698 15.11 21.25 -7.17
N GLU A 699 15.25 21.30 -8.48
CA GLU A 699 15.31 22.44 -9.36
C GLU A 699 14.35 22.12 -10.49
N GLY A 700 13.14 22.66 -10.35
CA GLY A 700 12.04 22.45 -11.30
C GLY A 700 10.65 22.54 -10.67
N LEU A 701 10.53 22.46 -9.34
CA LEU A 701 9.26 22.65 -8.63
C LEU A 701 9.15 23.99 -7.92
N ASP A 702 10.21 24.80 -7.95
CA ASP A 702 10.19 26.14 -7.38
C ASP A 702 9.41 27.07 -8.32
N GLY A 703 8.10 27.18 -8.09
CA GLY A 703 7.25 28.12 -8.81
C GLY A 703 5.95 27.58 -9.41
N ALA A 704 5.79 26.26 -9.51
CA ALA A 704 4.62 25.65 -10.10
C ALA A 704 3.42 25.65 -9.15
N PHE A 705 2.21 25.81 -9.69
CA PHE A 705 0.97 25.67 -8.95
C PHE A 705 0.34 24.30 -9.18
N PHE A 706 -0.21 23.74 -8.12
CA PHE A 706 -0.91 22.47 -8.10
C PHE A 706 -2.34 22.68 -7.60
N ASP A 707 -3.30 21.90 -8.07
CA ASP A 707 -4.63 21.88 -7.45
C ASP A 707 -4.61 21.09 -6.13
N LEU A 708 -5.73 21.09 -5.42
CA LEU A 708 -5.88 20.39 -4.15
C LEU A 708 -5.84 18.86 -4.28
N MET A 709 -5.80 18.33 -5.51
CA MET A 709 -5.64 16.91 -5.84
C MET A 709 -4.20 16.59 -6.27
N GLY A 710 -3.26 17.53 -6.12
CA GLY A 710 -1.85 17.33 -6.42
C GLY A 710 -1.50 17.38 -7.91
N ARG A 711 -2.43 17.76 -8.78
CA ARG A 711 -2.19 17.84 -10.23
C ARG A 711 -1.57 19.19 -10.58
N LYS A 712 -0.53 19.21 -11.42
CA LYS A 712 0.12 20.45 -11.88
C LYS A 712 -0.86 21.26 -12.73
N VAL A 713 -1.03 22.55 -12.42
CA VAL A 713 -1.97 23.45 -13.11
C VAL A 713 -1.23 24.63 -13.72
N THR A 714 -1.43 24.85 -15.02
CA THR A 714 -0.80 25.95 -15.77
C THR A 714 -1.69 27.19 -15.89
N ASN A 715 -3.00 27.07 -15.68
CA ASN A 715 -3.98 28.17 -15.74
C ASN A 715 -4.73 28.35 -14.41
N LEU A 716 -4.46 29.44 -13.72
CA LEU A 716 -5.05 29.79 -12.44
C LEU A 716 -6.38 30.53 -12.63
N LYS A 717 -7.43 30.11 -11.93
CA LYS A 717 -8.75 30.77 -11.95
C LYS A 717 -8.95 31.60 -10.68
N PRO A 718 -9.46 32.85 -10.76
CA PRO A 718 -9.80 33.64 -9.59
C PRO A 718 -10.80 32.94 -8.68
N GLY A 719 -10.64 33.08 -7.36
CA GLY A 719 -11.44 32.40 -6.34
C GLY A 719 -11.02 30.98 -6.01
N ASN A 720 -10.14 30.35 -6.81
CA ASN A 720 -9.64 29.00 -6.55
C ASN A 720 -8.36 29.01 -5.71
N ILE A 721 -8.19 27.93 -4.94
CA ILE A 721 -7.02 27.69 -4.07
C ILE A 721 -6.09 26.70 -4.76
N TYR A 722 -4.82 27.08 -4.87
CA TYR A 722 -3.74 26.27 -5.45
C TYR A 722 -2.60 26.12 -4.45
N ILE A 723 -1.82 25.05 -4.58
CA ILE A 723 -0.66 24.75 -3.76
C ILE A 723 0.60 25.11 -4.56
N ARG A 724 1.49 25.91 -3.97
CA ARG A 724 2.81 26.21 -4.53
C ARG A 724 3.82 26.19 -3.39
N ASN A 725 4.94 25.48 -3.56
CA ASN A 725 5.99 25.34 -2.55
C ASN A 725 5.43 24.94 -1.15
N GLY A 726 4.45 24.03 -1.14
CA GLY A 726 3.80 23.56 0.09
C GLY A 726 2.87 24.57 0.79
N LYS A 727 2.60 25.74 0.20
CA LYS A 727 1.70 26.76 0.74
C LYS A 727 0.47 26.93 -0.16
N LYS A 728 -0.71 27.12 0.46
CA LYS A 728 -1.96 27.39 -0.24
C LYS A 728 -2.03 28.88 -0.61
N PHE A 729 -2.40 29.17 -1.85
CA PHE A 729 -2.63 30.50 -2.39
C PHE A 729 -4.03 30.57 -2.99
N MET A 730 -4.82 31.55 -2.57
CA MET A 730 -6.08 31.89 -3.22
C MET A 730 -5.80 32.94 -4.29
N VAL A 731 -6.14 32.63 -5.53
CA VAL A 731 -5.94 33.55 -6.66
C VAL A 731 -7.03 34.61 -6.59
N LYS A 732 -6.62 35.86 -6.33
CA LYS A 732 -7.55 37.00 -6.26
C LYS A 732 -8.02 37.42 -7.64
#